data_AF-A0A1B1Z2F0-F1
#
_entry.id   AF-A0A1B1Z2F0-F1
#
_cell.length_a   1.000
_cell.length_b   1.000
_cell.length_c   1.000
_cell.angle_alpha   90.00
_cell.angle_beta   90.00
_cell.angle_gamma   90.00
#
_symmetry.space_group_name_H-M   'P 1'
#
loop_
_entity.id
_entity.type
_entity.pdbx_description
1 polymer ?
#
loop_
_entity_poly.entity_id
_entity_poly.type
_entity_poly.pdbx_seq_one_letter_code
_entity_poly.pdbx_strand_id
1 'polypeptide(L)'
;MSRMIIRKLIVHGASYKRTINFNEGFTIISGEKTSGKSLILSLIDYCLGKSEKIDLKVQKELNAKCDQVFLEIKVDNETLTLNRGLKKKSDNIGIYFCSFENIEGYTPKTVKISEAMHFLMTKLNISEYKIIKYKKHSTNKELQTVSFRDIFRYVYTNQHALGTKDFLEKKTTFKSNKNPHAFRMIFNLVEADKDALKEELVNAQNKIQDANRVIAGLNSYLKDKDAADFNVLFAKSDRFKKNIEEQIQAKKKIIDNSKSNDNNENELYIKLKKDLEEIANELFNYQYEKKHLQLSINSKKLLLEEYILEQAEVDATLEINYKLVIPDQNIECPLCHSTVSVHTHDLVHQSTDSEKMLHKVKNEINNKISLVKSLITNELKNIEEIDRKIVRLSKKQGILNEAVGEFAKETDVPFLSQIDSINSLINRLVKDNEIVKEGLRIHRKISEKEKEIEGLETTVTRLEKELKSLQISDEDRNKIFDFLDDEYKGFMERLKYETDGDTFIHREQYIPFYEGSNVYAHDSGGLLECMQLSYLGAILKSKTQGYAPGHPGFLLLDSISKYVGTLKKDEQNEKKQGDGKSQELEQKSVEEQDGIAEKDKIKDPEVYEEFYKILIELSTNHQIILVENTPPEKFDFLYTKYTFYKGERGLIDDEKNEFNEVDEEV
;
A
#
# COMPACT_ATOMS: atom_id res chain seq x y z
N MET A 1 20.99 -7.52 -5.63
CA MET A 1 20.60 -6.35 -4.81
C MET A 1 19.10 -6.24 -4.85
N SER A 2 18.47 -5.84 -3.73
CA SER A 2 17.02 -5.75 -3.70
C SER A 2 16.51 -4.64 -4.62
N ARG A 3 15.49 -4.92 -5.43
CA ARG A 3 14.87 -3.94 -6.36
C ARG A 3 13.35 -4.03 -6.28
N MET A 4 12.71 -2.86 -6.27
CA MET A 4 11.26 -2.72 -6.43
C MET A 4 10.91 -2.33 -7.87
N ILE A 5 9.88 -2.98 -8.42
CA ILE A 5 9.29 -2.69 -9.74
C ILE A 5 7.80 -2.49 -9.55
N ILE A 6 7.27 -1.36 -10.02
CA ILE A 6 5.83 -1.10 -10.08
C ILE A 6 5.28 -1.79 -11.32
N ARG A 7 4.40 -2.77 -11.17
CA ARG A 7 3.85 -3.54 -12.28
C ARG A 7 2.55 -2.94 -12.80
N LYS A 8 1.61 -2.69 -11.89
CA LYS A 8 0.26 -2.24 -12.25
C LYS A 8 -0.28 -1.23 -11.24
N LEU A 9 -1.04 -0.27 -11.74
CA LEU A 9 -1.93 0.57 -10.95
C LEU A 9 -3.37 0.28 -11.39
N ILE A 10 -4.24 -0.07 -10.44
CA ILE A 10 -5.64 -0.38 -10.71
C ILE A 10 -6.51 0.58 -9.93
N VAL A 11 -7.41 1.26 -10.62
CA VAL A 11 -8.51 2.02 -9.99
C VAL A 11 -9.77 1.18 -10.06
N HIS A 12 -10.48 1.07 -8.94
CA HIS A 12 -11.58 0.15 -8.78
C HIS A 12 -12.76 0.81 -8.06
N GLY A 13 -13.96 0.47 -8.48
CA GLY A 13 -15.23 0.80 -7.84
C GLY A 13 -16.29 -0.23 -8.19
N ALA A 14 -17.54 0.02 -7.79
CA ALA A 14 -18.63 -0.96 -7.88
C ALA A 14 -18.91 -1.45 -9.31
N SER A 15 -18.84 -0.55 -10.29
CA SER A 15 -19.09 -0.85 -11.71
C SER A 15 -17.98 -0.37 -12.63
N TYR A 16 -16.83 0.01 -12.08
CA TYR A 16 -15.70 0.51 -12.87
C TYR A 16 -14.37 -0.09 -12.41
N LYS A 17 -13.59 -0.61 -13.36
CA LYS A 17 -12.22 -1.07 -13.14
C LYS A 17 -11.37 -0.67 -14.32
N ARG A 18 -10.18 -0.14 -14.05
CA ARG A 18 -9.16 0.10 -15.09
C ARG A 18 -7.77 -0.17 -14.55
N THR A 19 -7.00 -0.90 -15.35
CA THR A 19 -5.62 -1.31 -15.07
C THR A 19 -4.63 -0.57 -15.96
N ILE A 20 -3.64 0.08 -15.35
CA ILE A 20 -2.50 0.70 -16.01
C ILE A 20 -1.27 -0.16 -15.74
N ASN A 21 -0.64 -0.69 -16.79
CA ASN A 21 0.53 -1.57 -16.71
C ASN A 21 1.81 -0.79 -17.03
N PHE A 22 2.87 -0.92 -16.24
CA PHE A 22 4.15 -0.25 -16.49
C PHE A 22 5.18 -1.22 -17.08
N ASN A 23 6.13 -0.69 -17.84
CA ASN A 23 7.26 -1.47 -18.35
C ASN A 23 8.30 -1.64 -17.24
N GLU A 24 9.09 -2.71 -17.27
CA GLU A 24 10.18 -2.90 -16.29
C GLU A 24 11.35 -1.92 -16.48
N GLY A 25 11.54 -1.41 -17.70
CA GLY A 25 12.49 -0.35 -18.04
C GLY A 25 11.80 1.02 -18.09
N PHE A 26 11.69 1.61 -19.28
CA PHE A 26 11.14 2.96 -19.46
C PHE A 26 9.66 2.95 -19.88
N THR A 27 8.85 3.79 -19.24
CA THR A 27 7.45 4.05 -19.60
C THR A 27 7.21 5.54 -19.70
N ILE A 28 6.69 6.02 -20.83
CA ILE A 28 6.18 7.38 -20.98
C ILE A 28 4.65 7.36 -20.93
N ILE A 29 4.07 8.29 -20.17
CA ILE A 29 2.65 8.59 -20.14
C ILE A 29 2.47 9.99 -20.69
N SER A 30 1.85 10.09 -21.87
CA SER A 30 1.67 11.33 -22.60
C SER A 30 0.23 11.84 -22.64
N GLY A 31 0.01 13.04 -23.16
CA GLY A 31 -1.33 13.56 -23.41
C GLY A 31 -1.53 15.05 -23.08
N GLU A 32 -2.78 15.51 -23.12
CA GLU A 32 -3.15 16.93 -23.00
C GLU A 32 -3.10 17.48 -21.57
N LYS A 33 -2.93 18.79 -21.40
CA LYS A 33 -3.06 19.43 -20.08
C LYS A 33 -4.42 19.06 -19.46
N THR A 34 -4.44 18.79 -18.15
CA THR A 34 -5.64 18.42 -17.37
C THR A 34 -6.29 17.04 -17.67
N SER A 35 -5.64 16.14 -18.41
CA SER A 35 -6.18 14.80 -18.72
C SER A 35 -5.98 13.72 -17.63
N GLY A 36 -5.40 14.08 -16.48
CA GLY A 36 -5.19 13.15 -15.36
C GLY A 36 -3.88 12.35 -15.39
N LYS A 37 -2.87 12.75 -16.18
CA LYS A 37 -1.57 12.05 -16.24
C LYS A 37 -0.83 12.05 -14.90
N SER A 38 -0.65 13.22 -14.29
CA SER A 38 0.01 13.38 -12.98
C SER A 38 -0.76 12.72 -11.84
N LEU A 39 -2.06 12.43 -12.04
CA LEU A 39 -2.86 11.66 -11.09
C LEU A 39 -2.33 10.21 -10.97
N ILE A 40 -1.79 9.61 -12.02
CA ILE A 40 -1.18 8.27 -11.94
C ILE A 40 -0.05 8.25 -10.90
N LEU A 41 0.92 9.15 -11.05
CA LEU A 41 2.05 9.22 -10.12
C LEU A 41 1.58 9.58 -8.70
N SER A 42 0.56 10.44 -8.60
CA SER A 42 -0.07 10.77 -7.31
C SER A 42 -0.75 9.58 -6.64
N LEU A 43 -1.38 8.69 -7.41
CA LEU A 43 -2.01 7.46 -6.91
C LEU A 43 -0.96 6.42 -6.49
N ILE A 44 0.13 6.28 -7.24
CA ILE A 44 1.29 5.47 -6.84
C ILE A 44 1.86 6.00 -5.51
N ASP A 45 2.10 7.31 -5.42
CA ASP A 45 2.58 7.99 -4.21
C ASP A 45 1.61 7.78 -3.02
N TYR A 46 0.30 7.79 -3.29
CA TYR A 46 -0.74 7.52 -2.30
C TYR A 46 -0.71 6.07 -1.77
N CYS A 47 -0.54 5.08 -2.63
CA CYS A 47 -0.35 3.68 -2.22
C CYS A 47 0.97 3.47 -1.46
N LEU A 48 2.00 4.26 -1.77
CA LEU A 48 3.31 4.24 -1.11
C LEU A 48 3.38 5.19 0.10
N GLY A 49 2.25 5.50 0.73
CA GLY A 49 2.20 6.10 2.07
C GLY A 49 2.11 7.63 2.13
N LYS A 50 1.73 8.33 1.04
CA LYS A 50 1.36 9.76 1.14
C LYS A 50 0.26 9.95 2.18
N SER A 51 0.48 10.82 3.18
CA SER A 51 -0.49 11.05 4.26
C SER A 51 -1.73 11.83 3.81
N GLU A 52 -1.54 12.75 2.86
CA GLU A 52 -2.62 13.53 2.28
C GLU A 52 -3.53 12.66 1.40
N LYS A 53 -4.84 12.86 1.54
CA LYS A 53 -5.83 12.22 0.67
C LYS A 53 -5.75 12.80 -0.74
N ILE A 54 -6.10 11.98 -1.72
CA ILE A 54 -6.38 12.48 -3.07
C ILE A 54 -7.57 13.45 -2.98
N ASP A 55 -7.44 14.63 -3.57
CA ASP A 55 -8.52 15.60 -3.59
C ASP A 55 -9.59 15.23 -4.62
N LEU A 56 -10.57 14.46 -4.16
CA LEU A 56 -11.72 14.01 -4.94
C LEU A 56 -12.67 15.14 -5.36
N LYS A 57 -12.52 16.37 -4.83
CA LYS A 57 -13.26 17.54 -5.35
C LYS A 57 -12.69 17.99 -6.70
N VAL A 58 -11.38 17.85 -6.86
CA VAL A 58 -10.66 18.13 -8.11
C VAL A 58 -10.81 16.95 -9.07
N GLN A 59 -10.63 15.72 -8.57
CA GLN A 59 -10.69 14.48 -9.35
C GLN A 59 -12.12 13.91 -9.38
N LYS A 60 -13.03 14.60 -10.06
CA LYS A 60 -14.47 14.29 -10.03
C LYS A 60 -14.81 12.95 -10.67
N GLU A 61 -14.17 12.61 -11.79
CA GLU A 61 -14.41 11.34 -12.50
C GLU A 61 -13.98 10.15 -11.62
N LEU A 62 -12.82 10.28 -10.96
CA LEU A 62 -12.31 9.28 -10.02
C LEU A 62 -13.28 9.11 -8.83
N ASN A 63 -13.79 10.21 -8.27
CA ASN A 63 -14.74 10.18 -7.16
C ASN A 63 -16.07 9.50 -7.50
N ALA A 64 -16.55 9.73 -8.74
CA ALA A 64 -17.81 9.18 -9.21
C ALA A 64 -17.74 7.66 -9.37
N LYS A 65 -16.67 7.16 -10.00
CA LYS A 65 -16.60 5.76 -10.45
C LYS A 65 -15.77 4.83 -9.57
N CYS A 66 -14.83 5.36 -8.80
CA CYS A 66 -13.89 4.54 -8.02
C CYS A 66 -13.94 4.85 -6.52
N ASP A 67 -13.67 3.84 -5.71
CA ASP A 67 -13.56 3.95 -4.26
C ASP A 67 -12.28 3.33 -3.68
N GLN A 68 -11.55 2.55 -4.48
CA GLN A 68 -10.30 1.90 -4.11
C GLN A 68 -9.23 2.07 -5.18
N VAL A 69 -7.98 2.03 -4.74
CA VAL A 69 -6.80 1.97 -5.61
C VAL A 69 -5.90 0.83 -5.16
N PHE A 70 -5.40 0.07 -6.13
CA PHE A 70 -4.47 -1.01 -5.92
C PHE A 70 -3.16 -0.72 -6.68
N LEU A 71 -2.04 -0.99 -6.02
CA LEU A 71 -0.71 -0.90 -6.59
C LEU A 71 -0.04 -2.27 -6.50
N GLU A 72 0.13 -2.93 -7.65
CA GLU A 72 0.89 -4.16 -7.74
C GLU A 72 2.37 -3.83 -7.92
N ILE A 73 3.19 -4.29 -6.97
CA ILE A 73 4.65 -4.15 -6.98
C ILE A 73 5.31 -5.52 -6.95
N LYS A 74 6.50 -5.61 -7.53
CA LYS A 74 7.39 -6.74 -7.38
C LYS A 74 8.62 -6.28 -6.61
N VAL A 75 8.92 -6.92 -5.49
CA VAL A 75 10.15 -6.72 -4.74
C VAL A 75 10.93 -8.03 -4.84
N ASP A 76 12.06 -8.00 -5.55
CA ASP A 76 12.83 -9.19 -5.89
C ASP A 76 11.98 -10.26 -6.59
N ASN A 77 11.79 -11.43 -5.96
CA ASN A 77 10.98 -12.52 -6.51
C ASN A 77 9.54 -12.54 -5.99
N GLU A 78 9.16 -11.60 -5.13
CA GLU A 78 7.83 -11.54 -4.53
C GLU A 78 6.95 -10.49 -5.21
N THR A 79 5.70 -10.84 -5.50
CA THR A 79 4.68 -9.90 -5.96
C THR A 79 3.74 -9.57 -4.81
N LEU A 80 3.53 -8.27 -4.59
CA LEU A 80 2.68 -7.72 -3.54
C LEU A 80 1.68 -6.75 -4.17
N THR A 81 0.46 -6.70 -3.64
CA THR A 81 -0.55 -5.72 -4.05
C THR A 81 -0.96 -4.89 -2.85
N LEU A 82 -0.68 -3.59 -2.90
CA LEU A 82 -1.07 -2.61 -1.89
C LEU A 82 -2.46 -2.04 -2.23
N ASN A 83 -3.39 -2.05 -1.28
CA ASN A 83 -4.73 -1.48 -1.42
C ASN A 83 -4.91 -0.29 -0.49
N ARG A 84 -5.48 0.80 -1.01
CA ARG A 84 -5.96 1.92 -0.20
C ARG A 84 -7.31 2.44 -0.71
N GLY A 85 -8.21 2.77 0.22
CA GLY A 85 -9.51 3.39 -0.10
C GLY A 85 -9.37 4.90 -0.39
N LEU A 86 -10.18 5.42 -1.32
CA LEU A 86 -10.16 6.81 -1.77
C LEU A 86 -11.17 7.71 -1.04
N LYS A 87 -12.37 7.20 -0.73
CA LYS A 87 -13.50 8.01 -0.24
C LYS A 87 -13.43 8.35 1.25
N LYS A 88 -12.90 7.43 2.07
CA LYS A 88 -12.75 7.62 3.51
C LYS A 88 -11.29 7.86 3.85
N LYS A 89 -11.04 8.80 4.77
CA LYS A 89 -9.69 8.98 5.32
C LYS A 89 -9.31 7.71 6.08
N SER A 90 -8.37 6.97 5.51
CA SER A 90 -7.78 5.78 6.12
C SER A 90 -6.28 6.00 6.25
N ASP A 91 -5.80 5.83 7.48
CA ASP A 91 -4.37 5.73 7.78
C ASP A 91 -3.88 4.27 7.68
N ASN A 92 -4.72 3.38 7.14
CA ASN A 92 -4.41 1.98 6.92
C ASN A 92 -4.17 1.68 5.44
N ILE A 93 -3.24 0.76 5.19
CA ILE A 93 -2.93 0.16 3.90
C ILE A 93 -3.18 -1.36 4.02
N GLY A 94 -3.91 -1.92 3.07
CA GLY A 94 -4.05 -3.37 2.93
C GLY A 94 -2.90 -3.92 2.09
N ILE A 95 -2.25 -4.98 2.54
CA ILE A 95 -1.17 -5.64 1.80
C ILE A 95 -1.60 -7.06 1.47
N TYR A 96 -1.71 -7.36 0.17
CA TYR A 96 -1.93 -8.70 -0.35
C TYR A 96 -0.60 -9.29 -0.82
N PHE A 97 -0.28 -10.50 -0.38
CA PHE A 97 0.95 -11.21 -0.76
C PHE A 97 0.78 -12.00 -2.06
N CYS A 98 0.22 -11.34 -3.08
CA CYS A 98 -0.04 -11.89 -4.40
C CYS A 98 -0.21 -10.78 -5.46
N SER A 99 -0.31 -11.19 -6.73
CA SER A 99 -0.77 -10.32 -7.82
C SER A 99 -2.25 -9.97 -7.66
N PHE A 100 -2.66 -8.86 -8.28
CA PHE A 100 -4.04 -8.37 -8.22
C PHE A 100 -5.05 -9.41 -8.70
N GLU A 101 -4.71 -10.18 -9.74
CA GLU A 101 -5.57 -11.22 -10.32
C GLU A 101 -5.95 -12.33 -9.32
N ASN A 102 -5.16 -12.51 -8.26
CA ASN A 102 -5.35 -13.59 -7.29
C ASN A 102 -5.95 -13.12 -5.94
N ILE A 103 -6.26 -11.82 -5.77
CA ILE A 103 -6.61 -11.25 -4.46
C ILE A 103 -7.79 -11.94 -3.79
N GLU A 104 -8.77 -12.46 -4.54
CA GLU A 104 -9.95 -13.13 -3.97
C GLU A 104 -9.59 -14.32 -3.06
N GLY A 105 -8.48 -14.99 -3.33
CA GLY A 105 -8.04 -16.12 -2.53
C GLY A 105 -7.00 -15.75 -1.47
N TYR A 106 -6.80 -14.47 -1.18
CA TYR A 106 -5.87 -14.00 -0.16
C TYR A 106 -6.58 -13.04 0.81
N THR A 107 -6.16 -13.08 2.07
CA THR A 107 -6.62 -12.12 3.08
C THR A 107 -5.60 -11.00 3.22
N PRO A 108 -6.00 -9.72 3.11
CA PRO A 108 -5.06 -8.62 3.24
C PRO A 108 -4.53 -8.50 4.67
N LYS A 109 -3.25 -8.18 4.80
CA LYS A 109 -2.67 -7.66 6.05
C LYS A 109 -2.95 -6.16 6.10
N THR A 110 -3.93 -5.75 6.90
CA THR A 110 -4.27 -4.34 7.10
C THR A 110 -3.42 -3.74 8.21
N VAL A 111 -2.58 -2.78 7.87
CA VAL A 111 -1.62 -2.15 8.79
C VAL A 111 -1.67 -0.63 8.67
N LYS A 112 -1.16 0.08 9.68
CA LYS A 112 -0.99 1.54 9.58
C LYS A 112 0.05 1.89 8.51
N ILE A 113 -0.02 3.10 7.96
CA ILE A 113 0.96 3.60 6.96
C ILE A 113 2.40 3.46 7.47
N SER A 114 2.69 3.82 8.72
CA SER A 114 4.03 3.71 9.29
C SER A 114 4.56 2.27 9.27
N GLU A 115 3.70 1.30 9.60
CA GLU A 115 4.03 -0.12 9.59
C GLU A 115 4.20 -0.66 8.16
N ALA A 116 3.37 -0.22 7.21
CA ALA A 116 3.54 -0.55 5.80
C ALA A 116 4.87 -0.03 5.24
N MET A 117 5.25 1.21 5.58
CA MET A 117 6.52 1.80 5.16
C MET A 117 7.72 1.07 5.77
N HIS A 118 7.64 0.72 7.06
CA HIS A 118 8.64 -0.14 7.69
C HIS A 118 8.72 -1.50 6.99
N PHE A 119 7.58 -2.12 6.69
CA PHE A 119 7.54 -3.40 5.98
C PHE A 119 8.24 -3.33 4.61
N LEU A 120 8.01 -2.26 3.83
CA LEU A 120 8.70 -2.06 2.55
C LEU A 120 10.21 -1.87 2.74
N MET A 121 10.65 -1.13 3.77
CA MET A 121 12.07 -1.00 4.09
C MET A 121 12.70 -2.34 4.44
N THR A 122 12.05 -3.16 5.26
CA THR A 122 12.53 -4.51 5.59
C THR A 122 12.64 -5.37 4.34
N LYS A 123 11.64 -5.35 3.45
CA LYS A 123 11.69 -6.10 2.18
C LYS A 123 12.80 -5.63 1.24
N LEU A 124 13.17 -4.36 1.30
CA LEU A 124 14.30 -3.78 0.56
C LEU A 124 15.65 -3.91 1.29
N ASN A 125 15.70 -4.58 2.45
CA ASN A 125 16.86 -4.71 3.33
C ASN A 125 17.47 -3.36 3.76
N ILE A 126 16.62 -2.37 4.05
CA ILE A 126 17.01 -1.05 4.53
C ILE A 126 16.84 -1.01 6.05
N SER A 127 17.92 -0.74 6.80
CA SER A 127 17.84 -0.55 8.25
C SER A 127 17.02 0.69 8.62
N GLU A 128 16.30 0.60 9.74
CA GLU A 128 15.61 1.77 10.30
C GLU A 128 16.65 2.74 10.87
N TYR A 129 16.43 4.05 10.71
CA TYR A 129 17.31 5.05 11.30
C TYR A 129 16.49 6.01 12.18
N LYS A 130 16.95 6.22 13.41
CA LYS A 130 16.29 7.09 14.39
C LYS A 130 17.18 8.28 14.72
N ILE A 131 16.61 9.47 14.66
CA ILE A 131 17.27 10.74 14.97
C ILE A 131 16.79 11.20 16.34
N ILE A 132 17.69 11.72 17.17
CA ILE A 132 17.32 12.38 18.42
C ILE A 132 16.93 13.83 18.12
N LYS A 133 15.72 14.22 18.51
CA LYS A 133 15.21 15.60 18.36
C LYS A 133 14.64 16.09 19.69
N TYR A 134 14.59 17.40 19.91
CA TYR A 134 13.81 17.98 21.01
C TYR A 134 12.31 17.98 20.70
N LYS A 135 11.50 17.61 21.69
CA LYS A 135 10.03 17.72 21.64
C LYS A 135 9.64 19.18 21.42
N LYS A 136 8.57 19.38 20.65
CA LYS A 136 8.07 20.73 20.34
C LYS A 136 7.75 21.46 21.65
N HIS A 137 8.37 22.63 21.86
CA HIS A 137 8.23 23.44 23.09
C HIS A 137 8.65 22.73 24.39
N SER A 138 9.60 21.79 24.34
CA SER A 138 10.11 21.10 25.53
C SER A 138 11.62 20.86 25.44
N THR A 139 12.30 20.82 26.58
CA THR A 139 13.70 20.41 26.72
C THR A 139 13.88 18.89 26.63
N ASN A 140 12.79 18.13 26.65
CA ASN A 140 12.81 16.68 26.55
C ASN A 140 13.11 16.25 25.11
N LYS A 141 13.98 15.25 24.96
CA LYS A 141 14.30 14.64 23.67
C LYS A 141 13.25 13.58 23.29
N GLU A 142 13.03 13.38 22.00
CA GLU A 142 12.24 12.32 21.38
C GLU A 142 13.03 11.69 20.23
N LEU A 143 12.74 10.41 19.95
CA LEU A 143 13.28 9.73 18.79
C LEU A 143 12.36 9.96 17.59
N GLN A 144 12.94 10.37 16.48
CA GLN A 144 12.26 10.58 15.21
C GLN A 144 12.80 9.58 14.18
N THR A 145 11.94 8.66 13.73
CA THR A 145 12.29 7.70 12.67
C THR A 145 12.39 8.39 11.30
N VAL A 146 13.42 8.02 10.54
CA VAL A 146 13.54 8.23 9.09
C VAL A 146 12.93 7.02 8.39
N SER A 147 11.93 7.28 7.56
CA SER A 147 11.04 6.26 6.99
C SER A 147 11.27 6.09 5.49
N PHE A 148 10.63 5.08 4.89
CA PHE A 148 10.61 4.90 3.43
C PHE A 148 10.20 6.17 2.68
N ARG A 149 9.30 6.98 3.24
CA ARG A 149 8.85 8.25 2.66
C ARG A 149 9.96 9.27 2.50
N ASP A 150 10.98 9.20 3.35
CA ASP A 150 12.13 10.07 3.30
C ASP A 150 13.10 9.67 2.17
N ILE A 151 13.26 8.36 1.94
CA ILE A 151 13.96 7.81 0.77
C ILE A 151 13.18 8.09 -0.51
N PHE A 152 11.85 7.97 -0.47
CA PHE A 152 10.98 8.16 -1.63
C PHE A 152 11.06 9.55 -2.27
N ARG A 153 11.52 10.58 -1.53
CA ARG A 153 11.80 11.91 -2.10
C ARG A 153 12.92 11.92 -3.15
N TYR A 154 13.86 10.97 -3.07
CA TYR A 154 14.90 10.76 -4.09
C TYR A 154 14.41 9.90 -5.26
N VAL A 155 13.20 9.37 -5.18
CA VAL A 155 12.61 8.47 -6.18
C VAL A 155 11.51 9.16 -6.98
N TYR A 156 10.71 9.99 -6.33
CA TYR A 156 9.58 10.68 -6.94
C TYR A 156 9.79 12.19 -6.92
N THR A 157 9.80 12.79 -8.11
CA THR A 157 9.82 14.25 -8.29
C THR A 157 8.53 14.70 -8.96
N ASN A 158 7.80 15.58 -8.29
CA ASN A 158 6.58 16.18 -8.83
C ASN A 158 6.89 17.38 -9.75
N GLN A 159 5.91 17.82 -10.54
CA GLN A 159 6.05 18.92 -11.51
C GLN A 159 6.43 20.29 -10.88
N HIS A 160 6.20 20.46 -9.59
CA HIS A 160 6.50 21.70 -8.87
C HIS A 160 7.84 21.68 -8.16
N ALA A 161 8.51 20.53 -8.09
CA ALA A 161 9.80 20.37 -7.42
C ALA A 161 10.97 20.49 -8.40
N LEU A 162 10.88 19.84 -9.57
CA LEU A 162 11.96 19.86 -10.56
C LEU A 162 12.17 21.27 -11.13
N GLY A 163 13.43 21.68 -11.29
CA GLY A 163 13.82 23.02 -11.74
C GLY A 163 13.47 24.14 -10.75
N THR A 164 13.25 23.80 -9.47
CA THR A 164 12.93 24.79 -8.42
C THR A 164 13.80 24.62 -7.18
N LYS A 165 13.80 25.64 -6.32
CA LYS A 165 14.42 25.60 -4.98
C LYS A 165 13.69 24.69 -3.99
N ASP A 166 12.53 24.12 -4.34
CA ASP A 166 11.80 23.17 -3.48
C ASP A 166 12.15 21.70 -3.75
N PHE A 167 13.27 21.46 -4.44
CA PHE A 167 13.82 20.12 -4.64
C PHE A 167 13.96 19.37 -3.31
N LEU A 168 13.60 18.08 -3.30
CA LEU A 168 13.51 17.25 -2.09
C LEU A 168 12.67 17.87 -0.94
N GLU A 169 11.66 18.67 -1.29
CA GLU A 169 10.75 19.36 -0.37
C GLU A 169 11.45 20.31 0.62
N LYS A 170 12.48 21.02 0.13
CA LYS A 170 13.34 21.90 0.94
C LYS A 170 12.57 22.96 1.73
N LYS A 171 11.44 23.48 1.24
CA LYS A 171 10.64 24.50 1.93
C LYS A 171 10.08 24.01 3.26
N THR A 172 9.89 22.69 3.43
CA THR A 172 9.39 22.14 4.69
C THR A 172 10.54 21.76 5.61
N THR A 173 10.84 22.58 6.62
CA THR A 173 11.96 22.37 7.55
C THR A 173 12.00 20.95 8.14
N PHE A 174 10.84 20.42 8.53
CA PHE A 174 10.73 19.08 9.12
C PHE A 174 11.19 17.98 8.15
N LYS A 175 10.87 18.11 6.85
CA LYS A 175 11.23 17.12 5.83
C LYS A 175 12.68 17.33 5.37
N SER A 176 13.08 18.58 5.14
CA SER A 176 14.46 18.94 4.78
C SER A 176 15.49 18.43 5.79
N ASN A 177 15.19 18.47 7.09
CA ASN A 177 16.13 18.00 8.12
C ASN A 177 16.39 16.49 8.04
N LYS A 178 15.48 15.72 7.44
CA LYS A 178 15.64 14.27 7.25
C LYS A 178 16.38 13.90 5.96
N ASN A 179 16.52 14.82 5.00
CA ASN A 179 17.12 14.51 3.70
C ASN A 179 18.57 13.99 3.80
N PRO A 180 19.47 14.59 4.62
CA PRO A 180 20.82 14.05 4.84
C PRO A 180 20.80 12.62 5.38
N HIS A 181 19.88 12.31 6.30
CA HIS A 181 19.77 10.98 6.90
C HIS A 181 19.18 9.96 5.94
N ALA A 182 18.20 10.34 5.13
CA ALA A 182 17.69 9.49 4.05
C ALA A 182 18.77 9.20 3.00
N PHE A 183 19.62 10.17 2.66
CA PHE A 183 20.78 9.93 1.81
C PHE A 183 21.73 8.91 2.44
N ARG A 184 22.07 9.07 3.73
CA ARG A 184 22.90 8.08 4.44
C ARG A 184 22.28 6.68 4.42
N MET A 185 20.96 6.55 4.55
CA MET A 185 20.29 5.25 4.44
C MET A 185 20.35 4.65 3.04
N ILE A 186 20.21 5.47 1.98
CA ILE A 186 20.31 5.03 0.59
C ILE A 186 21.68 4.38 0.32
N PHE A 187 22.74 5.02 0.80
CA PHE A 187 24.14 4.59 0.59
C PHE A 187 24.71 3.73 1.73
N ASN A 188 23.88 3.37 2.72
CA ASN A 188 24.30 2.67 3.92
C ASN A 188 25.48 3.34 4.67
N LEU A 189 25.56 4.67 4.66
CA LEU A 189 26.57 5.48 5.34
C LEU A 189 26.21 5.79 6.80
N VAL A 190 25.42 4.91 7.42
CA VAL A 190 24.98 5.09 8.80
C VAL A 190 26.00 4.45 9.72
N GLU A 191 26.64 5.25 10.56
CA GLU A 191 27.36 4.74 11.73
C GLU A 191 26.34 4.19 12.72
N ALA A 192 26.12 2.88 12.67
CA ALA A 192 25.20 2.22 13.57
C ALA A 192 25.88 2.02 14.94
N ASP A 193 25.18 2.40 16.01
CA ASP A 193 25.60 2.06 17.37
C ASP A 193 25.54 0.54 17.53
N LYS A 194 26.59 -0.06 18.11
CA LYS A 194 26.65 -1.50 18.39
C LYS A 194 25.45 -1.95 19.22
N ASP A 195 25.00 -1.13 20.16
CA ASP A 195 23.89 -1.49 21.03
C ASP A 195 22.54 -1.36 20.32
N ALA A 196 22.39 -0.41 19.38
CA ALA A 196 21.21 -0.32 18.51
C ALA A 196 21.11 -1.52 17.55
N LEU A 197 22.23 -1.95 16.94
CA LEU A 197 22.26 -3.15 16.10
C LEU A 197 21.89 -4.42 16.88
N LYS A 198 22.35 -4.54 18.14
CA LYS A 198 21.94 -5.65 19.02
C LYS A 198 20.46 -5.61 19.33
N GLU A 199 19.89 -4.44 19.60
CA GLU A 199 18.46 -4.28 19.84
C GLU A 199 17.64 -4.73 18.62
N GLU A 200 18.04 -4.30 17.42
CA GLU A 200 17.40 -4.73 16.17
C GLU A 200 17.51 -6.25 15.94
N LEU A 201 18.67 -6.84 16.24
CA LEU A 201 18.90 -8.28 16.14
C LEU A 201 17.95 -9.06 17.04
N VAL A 202 17.86 -8.69 18.32
CA VAL A 202 16.96 -9.34 19.30
C VAL A 202 15.51 -9.18 18.87
N ASN A 203 15.11 -7.98 18.41
CA ASN A 203 13.76 -7.74 17.91
C ASN A 203 13.43 -8.61 16.68
N ALA A 204 14.37 -8.80 15.76
CA ALA A 204 14.18 -9.68 14.60
C ALA A 204 14.04 -11.15 15.02
N GLN A 205 14.86 -11.62 15.96
CA GLN A 205 14.78 -12.98 16.51
C GLN A 205 13.45 -13.25 17.22
N ASN A 206 12.97 -12.31 18.04
CA ASN A 206 11.68 -12.42 18.71
C ASN A 206 10.53 -12.51 17.69
N LYS A 207 10.56 -11.70 16.62
CA LYS A 207 9.56 -11.75 15.55
C LYS A 207 9.54 -13.09 14.82
N ILE A 208 10.71 -13.73 14.63
CA ILE A 208 10.79 -15.09 14.07
C ILE A 208 10.08 -16.09 15.00
N GLN A 209 10.31 -16.01 16.31
CA GLN A 209 9.67 -16.89 17.27
C GLN A 209 8.14 -16.71 17.28
N ASP A 210 7.67 -15.47 17.26
CA ASP A 210 6.23 -15.17 17.22
C ASP A 210 5.57 -15.65 15.92
N ALA A 211 6.23 -15.46 14.77
CA ALA A 211 5.73 -15.97 13.50
C ALA A 211 5.61 -17.51 13.49
N ASN A 212 6.60 -18.22 14.05
CA ASN A 212 6.56 -19.68 14.20
C ASN A 212 5.39 -20.14 15.09
N ARG A 213 5.12 -19.44 16.20
CA ARG A 213 3.96 -19.73 17.07
C ARG A 213 2.64 -19.55 16.31
N VAL A 214 2.51 -18.50 15.51
CA VAL A 214 1.31 -18.27 14.68
C VAL A 214 1.14 -19.37 13.64
N ILE A 215 2.21 -19.79 12.96
CA ILE A 215 2.18 -20.92 12.00
C ILE A 215 1.71 -22.20 12.69
N ALA A 216 2.22 -22.51 13.88
CA ALA A 216 1.80 -23.68 14.64
C ALA A 216 0.28 -23.64 14.97
N GLY A 217 -0.23 -22.48 15.38
CA GLY A 217 -1.66 -22.28 15.63
C GLY A 217 -2.53 -22.45 14.38
N LEU A 218 -2.14 -21.87 13.25
CA LEU A 218 -2.87 -22.00 11.97
C LEU A 218 -2.86 -23.45 11.46
N ASN A 219 -1.75 -24.15 11.59
CA ASN A 219 -1.66 -25.58 11.25
C ASN A 219 -2.56 -26.44 12.14
N SER A 220 -2.66 -26.13 13.44
CA SER A 220 -3.62 -26.81 14.33
C SER A 220 -5.06 -26.58 13.88
N TYR A 221 -5.42 -25.32 13.58
CA TYR A 221 -6.74 -24.96 13.11
C TYR A 221 -7.14 -25.68 11.81
N LEU A 222 -6.21 -25.83 10.86
CA LEU A 222 -6.45 -26.57 9.62
C LEU A 222 -6.69 -28.07 9.85
N LYS A 223 -6.02 -28.67 10.85
CA LYS A 223 -6.24 -30.08 11.23
C LYS A 223 -7.63 -30.27 11.82
N ASP A 224 -8.06 -29.38 12.71
CA ASP A 224 -9.41 -29.43 13.32
C ASP A 224 -10.55 -29.27 12.30
N LYS A 225 -10.25 -28.72 11.11
CA LYS A 225 -11.19 -28.51 10.01
C LYS A 225 -11.10 -29.54 8.88
N ASP A 226 -10.30 -30.60 9.05
CA ASP A 226 -10.00 -31.57 7.98
C ASP A 226 -9.54 -30.91 6.67
N ALA A 227 -8.79 -29.81 6.82
CA ALA A 227 -8.37 -28.90 5.74
C ALA A 227 -6.84 -28.83 5.60
N ALA A 228 -6.12 -29.84 6.10
CA ALA A 228 -4.65 -29.82 6.18
C ALA A 228 -3.93 -29.94 4.83
N ASP A 229 -4.55 -30.51 3.79
CA ASP A 229 -3.91 -30.69 2.48
C ASP A 229 -4.32 -29.60 1.48
N PHE A 230 -3.36 -28.75 1.12
CA PHE A 230 -3.55 -27.67 0.15
C PHE A 230 -3.97 -28.19 -1.24
N ASN A 231 -3.35 -29.26 -1.75
CA ASN A 231 -3.61 -29.77 -3.10
C ASN A 231 -5.02 -30.34 -3.21
N VAL A 232 -5.48 -31.02 -2.16
CA VAL A 232 -6.85 -31.55 -2.08
C VAL A 232 -7.86 -30.41 -2.06
N LEU A 233 -7.63 -29.36 -1.27
CA LEU A 233 -8.52 -28.19 -1.24
C LEU A 233 -8.53 -27.45 -2.57
N PHE A 234 -7.36 -27.28 -3.20
CA PHE A 234 -7.25 -26.60 -4.49
C PHE A 234 -8.01 -27.36 -5.58
N ALA A 235 -7.83 -28.68 -5.66
CA ALA A 235 -8.57 -29.53 -6.60
C ALA A 235 -10.09 -29.49 -6.35
N LYS A 236 -10.53 -29.47 -5.09
CA LYS A 236 -11.94 -29.31 -4.74
C LYS A 236 -12.49 -27.95 -5.20
N SER A 237 -11.75 -26.85 -4.99
CA SER A 237 -12.16 -25.51 -5.42
C SER A 237 -12.24 -25.40 -6.94
N ASP A 238 -11.27 -25.97 -7.67
CA ASP A 238 -11.28 -26.00 -9.14
C ASP A 238 -12.48 -26.79 -9.68
N ARG A 239 -12.79 -27.94 -9.06
CA ARG A 239 -13.98 -28.73 -9.40
C ARG A 239 -15.28 -27.94 -9.15
N PHE A 240 -15.38 -27.23 -8.03
CA PHE A 240 -16.56 -26.41 -7.76
C PHE A 240 -16.70 -25.27 -8.77
N LYS A 241 -15.61 -24.59 -9.14
CA LYS A 241 -15.64 -23.55 -10.19
C LYS A 241 -16.16 -24.10 -11.53
N LYS A 242 -15.60 -25.23 -11.99
CA LYS A 242 -16.06 -25.90 -13.23
C LYS A 242 -17.53 -26.27 -13.17
N ASN A 243 -17.98 -26.86 -12.07
CA ASN A 243 -19.39 -27.21 -11.90
C ASN A 243 -20.30 -25.97 -11.91
N ILE A 244 -19.89 -24.86 -11.30
CA ILE A 244 -20.65 -23.60 -11.30
C ILE A 244 -20.76 -23.07 -12.74
N GLU A 245 -19.66 -23.04 -13.49
CA GLU A 245 -19.66 -22.61 -14.90
C GLU A 245 -20.56 -23.48 -15.76
N GLU A 246 -20.52 -24.81 -15.59
CA GLU A 246 -21.43 -25.73 -16.28
C GLU A 246 -22.90 -25.43 -15.98
N GLN A 247 -23.25 -25.13 -14.72
CA GLN A 247 -24.61 -24.77 -14.33
C GLN A 247 -25.03 -23.40 -14.88
N ILE A 248 -24.14 -22.42 -14.92
CA ILE A 248 -24.40 -21.10 -15.53
C ILE A 248 -24.63 -21.26 -17.05
N GLN A 249 -23.84 -22.09 -17.73
CA GLN A 249 -24.06 -22.39 -19.15
C GLN A 249 -25.37 -23.13 -19.39
N ALA A 250 -25.75 -24.06 -18.51
CA ALA A 250 -27.05 -24.73 -18.57
C ALA A 250 -28.20 -23.74 -18.40
N LYS A 251 -28.09 -22.80 -17.45
CA LYS A 251 -29.05 -21.70 -17.25
C LYS A 251 -29.18 -20.83 -18.51
N LYS A 252 -28.06 -20.42 -19.12
CA LYS A 252 -28.06 -19.63 -20.36
C LYS A 252 -28.76 -20.34 -21.51
N LYS A 253 -28.46 -21.64 -21.74
CA LYS A 253 -29.12 -22.43 -22.80
C LYS A 253 -30.64 -22.52 -22.60
N ILE A 254 -31.10 -22.62 -21.35
CA ILE A 254 -32.55 -22.65 -21.05
C ILE A 254 -33.20 -21.30 -21.34
N ILE A 255 -32.54 -20.19 -21.00
CA ILE A 255 -33.02 -18.83 -21.26
C ILE A 255 -33.01 -18.51 -22.77
N ASP A 256 -31.97 -18.91 -23.50
CA ASP A 256 -31.89 -18.66 -24.95
C ASP A 256 -32.95 -19.45 -25.73
N ASN A 257 -33.31 -20.65 -25.26
CA ASN A 257 -34.42 -21.45 -25.82
C ASN A 257 -35.82 -20.89 -25.47
N SER A 258 -35.95 -19.95 -24.53
CA SER A 258 -37.25 -19.39 -24.12
C SER A 258 -37.62 -18.10 -24.86
N LYS A 259 -36.65 -17.37 -25.43
CA LYS A 259 -36.85 -16.13 -26.20
C LYS A 259 -37.64 -16.30 -27.51
N SER A 260 -37.98 -17.53 -27.90
CA SER A 260 -38.76 -17.85 -29.10
C SER A 260 -40.29 -17.87 -28.90
N ASN A 261 -40.81 -17.68 -27.67
CA ASN A 261 -42.25 -17.62 -27.39
C ASN A 261 -42.62 -16.27 -26.74
N ASP A 262 -43.09 -15.32 -27.55
CA ASP A 262 -43.57 -14.01 -27.11
C ASP A 262 -44.99 -14.11 -26.50
N ASN A 263 -45.11 -13.94 -25.18
CA ASN A 263 -46.39 -13.68 -24.49
C ASN A 263 -46.20 -12.54 -23.46
N ASN A 264 -47.06 -11.52 -23.51
CA ASN A 264 -47.06 -10.34 -22.62
C ASN A 264 -47.35 -10.65 -21.13
N GLU A 265 -47.77 -11.88 -20.78
CA GLU A 265 -47.97 -12.34 -19.39
C GLU A 265 -46.64 -12.54 -18.64
N ASN A 266 -45.51 -12.58 -19.37
CA ASN A 266 -44.18 -12.84 -18.84
C ASN A 266 -43.61 -11.67 -18.01
N GLU A 267 -44.04 -10.42 -18.25
CA GLU A 267 -43.41 -9.23 -17.64
C GLU A 267 -43.76 -9.04 -16.15
N LEU A 268 -45.03 -9.26 -15.77
CA LEU A 268 -45.46 -9.22 -14.37
C LEU A 268 -44.86 -10.38 -13.56
N TYR A 269 -44.73 -11.52 -14.22
CA TYR A 269 -44.14 -12.73 -13.66
C TYR A 269 -42.61 -12.59 -13.45
N ILE A 270 -41.88 -12.05 -14.44
CA ILE A 270 -40.47 -11.69 -14.33
C ILE A 270 -40.26 -10.70 -13.17
N LYS A 271 -41.16 -9.72 -13.02
CA LYS A 271 -41.10 -8.77 -11.91
C LYS A 271 -41.31 -9.43 -10.55
N LEU A 272 -42.30 -10.32 -10.41
CA LEU A 272 -42.52 -11.09 -9.18
C LEU A 272 -41.33 -12.01 -8.84
N LYS A 273 -40.69 -12.60 -9.86
CA LYS A 273 -39.47 -13.40 -9.72
C LYS A 273 -38.27 -12.58 -9.28
N LYS A 274 -38.09 -11.40 -9.87
CA LYS A 274 -37.05 -10.46 -9.47
C LYS A 274 -37.23 -10.00 -8.02
N ASP A 275 -38.46 -9.69 -7.63
CA ASP A 275 -38.80 -9.35 -6.24
C ASP A 275 -38.51 -10.53 -5.28
N LEU A 276 -38.74 -11.77 -5.72
CA LEU A 276 -38.40 -12.99 -4.95
C LEU A 276 -36.89 -13.21 -4.83
N GLU A 277 -36.13 -12.98 -5.90
CA GLU A 277 -34.66 -13.05 -5.88
C GLU A 277 -34.06 -11.96 -4.98
N GLU A 278 -34.57 -10.72 -5.06
CA GLU A 278 -34.18 -9.63 -4.15
C GLU A 278 -34.45 -10.00 -2.68
N ILE A 279 -35.64 -10.53 -2.38
CA ILE A 279 -35.99 -10.98 -1.02
C ILE A 279 -35.11 -12.15 -0.57
N ALA A 280 -34.81 -13.10 -1.46
CA ALA A 280 -33.93 -14.22 -1.16
C ALA A 280 -32.49 -13.75 -0.86
N ASN A 281 -32.00 -12.79 -1.63
CA ASN A 281 -30.70 -12.16 -1.42
C ASN A 281 -30.66 -11.36 -0.11
N GLU A 282 -31.71 -10.59 0.20
CA GLU A 282 -31.83 -9.90 1.49
C GLU A 282 -31.88 -10.87 2.66
N LEU A 283 -32.67 -11.96 2.56
CA LEU A 283 -32.71 -13.02 3.57
C LEU A 283 -31.35 -13.68 3.76
N PHE A 284 -30.63 -13.96 2.67
CA PHE A 284 -29.28 -14.50 2.72
C PHE A 284 -28.32 -13.54 3.42
N ASN A 285 -28.34 -12.25 3.05
CA ASN A 285 -27.51 -11.21 3.66
C ASN A 285 -27.79 -11.08 5.16
N TYR A 286 -29.06 -11.04 5.56
CA TYR A 286 -29.44 -10.97 6.98
C TYR A 286 -29.07 -12.24 7.75
N GLN A 287 -29.22 -13.43 7.16
CA GLN A 287 -28.77 -14.68 7.80
C GLN A 287 -27.25 -14.73 7.94
N TYR A 288 -26.51 -14.24 6.94
CA TYR A 288 -25.06 -14.14 6.97
C TYR A 288 -24.60 -13.15 8.04
N GLU A 289 -25.20 -11.96 8.09
CA GLU A 289 -24.95 -10.94 9.11
C GLU A 289 -25.24 -11.48 10.52
N LYS A 290 -26.37 -12.17 10.70
CA LYS A 290 -26.70 -12.86 11.96
C LYS A 290 -25.63 -13.87 12.36
N LYS A 291 -25.17 -14.71 11.43
CA LYS A 291 -24.11 -15.71 11.69
C LYS A 291 -22.79 -15.04 12.07
N HIS A 292 -22.43 -13.94 11.41
CA HIS A 292 -21.24 -13.14 11.76
C HIS A 292 -21.35 -12.55 13.16
N LEU A 293 -22.50 -11.95 13.51
CA LEU A 293 -22.74 -11.42 14.86
C LEU A 293 -22.69 -12.54 15.91
N GLN A 294 -23.22 -13.74 15.61
CA GLN A 294 -23.12 -14.89 16.51
C GLN A 294 -21.68 -15.36 16.73
N LEU A 295 -20.86 -15.38 15.69
CA LEU A 295 -19.42 -15.69 15.79
C LEU A 295 -18.69 -14.63 16.62
N SER A 296 -18.98 -13.34 16.38
CA SER A 296 -18.47 -12.21 17.17
C SER A 296 -18.83 -12.36 18.65
N ILE A 297 -20.09 -12.66 18.97
CA ILE A 297 -20.53 -12.92 20.35
C ILE A 297 -19.77 -14.09 20.97
N ASN A 298 -19.59 -15.20 20.26
CA ASN A 298 -18.87 -16.36 20.79
C ASN A 298 -17.41 -16.03 21.08
N SER A 299 -16.72 -15.31 20.20
CA SER A 299 -15.35 -14.84 20.49
C SER A 299 -15.29 -13.91 21.70
N LYS A 300 -16.28 -13.02 21.86
CA LYS A 300 -16.36 -12.09 22.99
C LYS A 300 -16.69 -12.81 24.30
N LYS A 301 -17.43 -13.92 24.25
CA LYS A 301 -17.65 -14.78 25.42
C LYS A 301 -16.35 -15.46 25.86
N LEU A 302 -15.56 -15.98 24.93
CA LEU A 302 -14.24 -16.55 25.23
C LEU A 302 -13.32 -15.47 25.85
N LEU A 303 -13.28 -14.28 25.25
CA LEU A 303 -12.51 -13.15 25.80
C LEU A 303 -13.01 -12.72 27.18
N LEU A 304 -14.33 -12.78 27.42
CA LEU A 304 -14.91 -12.49 28.72
C LEU A 304 -14.49 -13.54 29.76
N GLU A 305 -14.44 -14.82 29.39
CA GLU A 305 -13.94 -15.89 30.24
C GLU A 305 -12.45 -15.68 30.59
N GLU A 306 -11.62 -15.30 29.61
CA GLU A 306 -10.22 -14.95 29.85
C GLU A 306 -10.07 -13.78 30.83
N TYR A 307 -10.83 -12.70 30.67
CA TYR A 307 -10.77 -11.57 31.60
C TYR A 307 -11.29 -11.93 33.01
N ILE A 308 -12.26 -12.84 33.12
CA ILE A 308 -12.72 -13.33 34.42
C ILE A 308 -11.63 -14.18 35.10
N LEU A 309 -10.90 -14.99 34.32
CA LEU A 309 -9.75 -15.75 34.82
C LEU A 309 -8.61 -14.82 35.27
N GLU A 310 -8.25 -13.85 34.44
CA GLU A 310 -7.22 -12.83 34.76
C GLU A 310 -7.62 -12.05 36.03
N GLN A 311 -8.89 -11.70 36.17
CA GLN A 311 -9.42 -11.09 37.39
C GLN A 311 -9.23 -12.00 38.62
N ALA A 312 -9.53 -13.30 38.49
CA ALA A 312 -9.36 -14.26 39.57
C ALA A 312 -7.89 -14.44 39.98
N GLU A 313 -6.96 -14.42 39.02
CA GLU A 313 -5.51 -14.46 39.29
C GLU A 313 -5.02 -13.20 40.02
N VAL A 314 -5.48 -12.02 39.59
CA VAL A 314 -5.18 -10.75 40.26
C VAL A 314 -5.76 -10.73 41.68
N ASP A 315 -6.98 -11.23 41.86
CA ASP A 315 -7.62 -11.35 43.17
C ASP A 315 -6.88 -12.32 44.10
N ALA A 316 -6.45 -13.48 43.58
CA ALA A 316 -5.61 -14.42 44.33
C ALA A 316 -4.26 -13.80 44.70
N THR A 317 -3.66 -13.01 43.80
CA THR A 317 -2.40 -12.30 44.06
C THR A 317 -2.56 -11.24 45.14
N LEU A 318 -3.66 -10.46 45.11
CA LEU A 318 -4.01 -9.50 46.16
C LEU A 318 -4.21 -10.21 47.51
N GLU A 319 -4.87 -11.38 47.52
CA GLU A 319 -5.08 -12.17 48.72
C GLU A 319 -3.77 -12.72 49.31
N ILE A 320 -2.87 -13.23 48.45
CA ILE A 320 -1.54 -13.73 48.85
C ILE A 320 -0.70 -12.58 49.43
N ASN A 321 -0.72 -11.40 48.81
CA ASN A 321 0.00 -10.23 49.28
C ASN A 321 -0.49 -9.77 50.67
N TYR A 322 -1.77 -9.96 50.99
CA TYR A 322 -2.33 -9.66 52.31
C TYR A 322 -2.02 -10.74 53.36
N LYS A 323 -1.90 -12.01 52.95
CA LYS A 323 -1.72 -13.16 53.87
C LYS A 323 -0.25 -13.53 54.16
N LEU A 324 0.69 -13.20 53.27
CA LEU A 324 2.12 -13.45 53.48
C LEU A 324 2.72 -12.39 54.42
N VAL A 325 2.67 -12.66 55.73
CA VAL A 325 3.54 -11.98 56.70
C VAL A 325 4.84 -12.79 56.77
N ILE A 326 5.95 -12.25 56.26
CA ILE A 326 7.28 -12.83 56.48
C ILE A 326 7.72 -12.39 57.89
N PRO A 327 7.82 -13.30 58.87
CA PRO A 327 8.31 -12.93 60.20
C PRO A 327 9.80 -12.60 60.13
N ASP A 328 10.23 -11.57 60.87
CA ASP A 328 11.65 -11.24 61.02
C ASP A 328 12.41 -12.45 61.59
N GLN A 329 13.38 -12.96 60.82
CA GLN A 329 14.27 -14.02 61.27
C GLN A 329 15.62 -13.42 61.66
N ASN A 330 15.95 -13.51 62.94
CA ASN A 330 17.30 -13.23 63.42
C ASN A 330 18.19 -14.42 63.06
N ILE A 331 19.08 -14.22 62.09
CA ILE A 331 20.04 -15.25 61.68
C ILE A 331 21.34 -14.99 62.43
N GLU A 332 21.82 -16.01 63.14
CA GLU A 332 23.10 -15.99 63.83
C GLU A 332 24.21 -16.43 62.87
N CYS A 333 25.27 -15.63 62.75
CA CYS A 333 26.40 -15.98 61.91
C CYS A 333 27.12 -17.22 62.48
N PRO A 334 27.22 -18.35 61.76
CA PRO A 334 27.87 -19.55 62.29
C PRO A 334 29.40 -19.41 62.44
N LEU A 335 29.99 -18.33 61.91
CA LEU A 335 31.44 -18.06 61.99
C LEU A 335 31.84 -17.16 63.16
N CYS A 336 30.97 -16.22 63.57
CA CYS A 336 31.31 -15.25 64.61
C CYS A 336 30.21 -15.04 65.66
N HIS A 337 29.10 -15.78 65.59
CA HIS A 337 27.94 -15.71 66.48
C HIS A 337 27.32 -14.32 66.65
N SER A 338 27.58 -13.40 65.72
CA SER A 338 26.86 -12.13 65.68
C SER A 338 25.45 -12.37 65.15
N THR A 339 24.44 -11.91 65.89
CA THR A 339 23.06 -11.83 65.42
C THR A 339 22.95 -10.73 64.37
N VAL A 340 22.59 -11.11 63.14
CA VAL A 340 22.21 -10.14 62.11
C VAL A 340 20.71 -9.98 62.21
N SER A 341 20.24 -8.88 62.82
CA SER A 341 18.85 -8.47 62.66
C SER A 341 18.69 -8.01 61.22
N VAL A 342 17.94 -8.78 60.43
CA VAL A 342 17.51 -8.35 59.10
C VAL A 342 16.45 -7.27 59.33
N HIS A 343 16.87 -6.04 59.59
CA HIS A 343 15.97 -4.88 59.50
C HIS A 343 15.71 -4.57 58.02
N THR A 344 15.11 -5.50 57.28
CA THR A 344 14.45 -5.17 56.00
C THR A 344 13.07 -4.63 56.27
N HIS A 345 12.97 -3.61 57.12
CA HIS A 345 11.73 -2.90 57.38
C HIS A 345 11.78 -1.42 56.98
N ASP A 346 12.79 -1.00 56.21
CA ASP A 346 12.81 0.31 55.52
C ASP A 346 12.38 0.25 54.04
N LEU A 347 11.83 -0.87 53.57
CA LEU A 347 11.23 -0.99 52.23
C LEU A 347 9.79 -1.52 52.21
N VAL A 348 9.07 -1.49 53.34
CA VAL A 348 7.61 -1.76 53.37
C VAL A 348 6.79 -0.61 52.75
N HIS A 349 7.43 0.44 52.23
CA HIS A 349 6.77 1.37 51.30
C HIS A 349 6.59 0.80 49.88
N GLN A 350 7.18 -0.35 49.52
CA GLN A 350 6.91 -1.01 48.23
C GLN A 350 5.58 -1.78 48.19
N SER A 351 4.94 -2.06 49.34
CA SER A 351 3.63 -2.72 49.36
C SER A 351 2.52 -1.78 48.88
N THR A 352 2.55 -0.49 49.25
CA THR A 352 1.48 0.44 48.88
C THR A 352 1.44 0.78 47.38
N ASP A 353 2.59 0.88 46.70
CA ASP A 353 2.60 1.16 45.26
C ASP A 353 2.25 -0.08 44.44
N SER A 354 2.76 -1.25 44.83
CA SER A 354 2.42 -2.53 44.19
C SER A 354 0.94 -2.88 44.37
N GLU A 355 0.38 -2.66 45.57
CA GLU A 355 -1.04 -2.85 45.86
C GLU A 355 -1.92 -1.84 45.10
N LYS A 356 -1.53 -0.55 45.07
CA LYS A 356 -2.22 0.46 44.23
C LYS A 356 -2.14 0.10 42.75
N MET A 357 -1.02 -0.44 42.27
CA MET A 357 -0.89 -0.91 40.90
C MET A 357 -1.80 -2.11 40.63
N LEU A 358 -1.83 -3.11 41.52
CA LEU A 358 -2.72 -4.27 41.38
C LEU A 358 -4.21 -3.88 41.44
N HIS A 359 -4.59 -2.92 42.29
CA HIS A 359 -5.95 -2.37 42.30
C HIS A 359 -6.28 -1.59 41.02
N LYS A 360 -5.32 -0.87 40.44
CA LYS A 360 -5.50 -0.24 39.12
C LYS A 360 -5.70 -1.29 38.03
N VAL A 361 -4.87 -2.33 38.00
CA VAL A 361 -5.01 -3.47 37.07
C VAL A 361 -6.37 -4.14 37.23
N LYS A 362 -6.81 -4.40 38.47
CA LYS A 362 -8.15 -4.94 38.76
C LYS A 362 -9.27 -4.03 38.23
N ASN A 363 -9.16 -2.71 38.43
CA ASN A 363 -10.15 -1.76 37.93
C ASN A 363 -10.16 -1.69 36.39
N GLU A 364 -8.99 -1.79 35.75
CA GLU A 364 -8.88 -1.88 34.30
C GLU A 364 -9.53 -3.15 33.75
N ILE A 365 -9.28 -4.31 34.37
CA ILE A 365 -9.91 -5.59 34.01
C ILE A 365 -11.43 -5.50 34.20
N ASN A 366 -11.91 -4.94 35.31
CA ASN A 366 -13.34 -4.70 35.53
C ASN A 366 -13.99 -3.83 34.45
N ASN A 367 -13.29 -2.76 34.03
CA ASN A 367 -13.75 -1.90 32.93
C ASN A 367 -13.78 -2.64 31.59
N LYS A 368 -12.78 -3.50 31.33
CA LYS A 368 -12.77 -4.36 30.13
C LYS A 368 -13.93 -5.35 30.15
N ILE A 369 -14.18 -6.01 31.28
CA ILE A 369 -15.31 -6.94 31.48
C ILE A 369 -16.65 -6.22 31.23
N SER A 370 -16.86 -5.04 31.80
CA SER A 370 -18.10 -4.29 31.63
C SER A 370 -18.31 -3.83 30.19
N LEU A 371 -17.23 -3.39 29.52
CA LEU A 371 -17.24 -3.03 28.10
C LEU A 371 -17.62 -4.24 27.23
N VAL A 372 -16.96 -5.39 27.40
CA VAL A 372 -17.25 -6.60 26.62
C VAL A 372 -18.69 -7.06 26.83
N LYS A 373 -19.20 -7.04 28.07
CA LYS A 373 -20.61 -7.34 28.36
C LYS A 373 -21.57 -6.40 27.63
N SER A 374 -21.28 -5.10 27.61
CA SER A 374 -22.11 -4.13 26.90
C SER A 374 -22.13 -4.36 25.38
N LEU A 375 -20.98 -4.73 24.80
CA LEU A 375 -20.87 -5.06 23.38
C LEU A 375 -21.66 -6.32 23.03
N ILE A 376 -21.55 -7.38 23.84
CA ILE A 376 -22.36 -8.60 23.67
C ILE A 376 -23.85 -8.26 23.72
N THR A 377 -24.27 -7.44 24.68
CA THR A 377 -25.68 -7.05 24.84
C THR A 377 -26.20 -6.27 23.64
N ASN A 378 -25.40 -5.37 23.08
CA ASN A 378 -25.75 -4.61 21.87
C ASN A 378 -25.86 -5.51 20.64
N GLU A 379 -24.93 -6.46 20.46
CA GLU A 379 -25.00 -7.40 19.34
C GLU A 379 -26.20 -8.35 19.46
N LEU A 380 -26.57 -8.77 20.66
CA LEU A 380 -27.79 -9.56 20.89
C LEU A 380 -29.04 -8.78 20.47
N LYS A 381 -29.14 -7.49 20.81
CA LYS A 381 -30.24 -6.63 20.34
C LYS A 381 -30.27 -6.50 18.81
N ASN A 382 -29.11 -6.39 18.17
CA ASN A 382 -29.02 -6.34 16.72
C ASN A 382 -29.50 -7.66 16.08
N ILE A 383 -29.15 -8.80 16.68
CA ILE A 383 -29.66 -10.12 16.25
C ILE A 383 -31.19 -10.16 16.36
N GLU A 384 -31.78 -9.66 17.44
CA GLU A 384 -33.25 -9.59 17.59
C GLU A 384 -33.92 -8.69 16.54
N GLU A 385 -33.27 -7.61 16.13
CA GLU A 385 -33.76 -6.75 15.05
C GLU A 385 -33.67 -7.45 13.69
N ILE A 386 -32.54 -8.11 13.42
CA ILE A 386 -32.34 -8.91 12.20
C ILE A 386 -33.36 -10.05 12.15
N ASP A 387 -33.63 -10.74 13.25
CA ASP A 387 -34.63 -11.80 13.31
C ASP A 387 -36.04 -11.30 13.00
N ARG A 388 -36.40 -10.10 13.48
CA ARG A 388 -37.67 -9.46 13.10
C ARG A 388 -37.73 -9.16 11.60
N LYS A 389 -36.63 -8.70 10.99
CA LYS A 389 -36.53 -8.46 9.54
C LYS A 389 -36.63 -9.76 8.74
N ILE A 390 -35.94 -10.81 9.16
CA ILE A 390 -36.02 -12.16 8.56
C ILE A 390 -37.46 -12.66 8.59
N VAL A 391 -38.15 -12.61 9.74
CA VAL A 391 -39.55 -13.04 9.85
C VAL A 391 -40.46 -12.25 8.91
N ARG A 392 -40.26 -10.94 8.79
CA ARG A 392 -41.05 -10.08 7.89
C ARG A 392 -40.81 -10.43 6.42
N LEU A 393 -39.56 -10.61 6.02
CA LEU A 393 -39.19 -10.97 4.66
C LEU A 393 -39.63 -12.39 4.30
N SER A 394 -39.51 -13.35 5.21
CA SER A 394 -40.02 -14.71 5.00
C SER A 394 -41.55 -14.75 4.85
N LYS A 395 -42.29 -13.90 5.57
CA LYS A 395 -43.75 -13.75 5.34
C LYS A 395 -44.04 -13.17 3.95
N LYS A 396 -43.31 -12.13 3.53
CA LYS A 396 -43.44 -11.54 2.19
C LYS A 396 -43.11 -12.55 1.09
N GLN A 397 -42.05 -13.34 1.29
CA GLN A 397 -41.65 -14.45 0.41
C GLN A 397 -42.76 -15.51 0.32
N GLY A 398 -43.40 -15.87 1.44
CA GLY A 398 -44.53 -16.80 1.46
C GLY A 398 -45.70 -16.33 0.58
N ILE A 399 -46.10 -15.05 0.74
CA ILE A 399 -47.19 -14.45 -0.06
C ILE A 399 -46.83 -14.41 -1.55
N LEU A 400 -45.60 -14.03 -1.89
CA LEU A 400 -45.13 -14.00 -3.28
C LEU A 400 -45.02 -15.39 -3.89
N ASN A 401 -44.62 -16.40 -3.11
CA ASN A 401 -44.59 -17.79 -3.55
C ASN A 401 -46.00 -18.35 -3.79
N GLU A 402 -46.99 -17.99 -2.96
CA GLU A 402 -48.39 -18.33 -3.21
C GLU A 402 -48.90 -17.66 -4.50
N ALA A 403 -48.62 -16.37 -4.68
CA ALA A 403 -48.99 -15.64 -5.90
C ALA A 403 -48.34 -16.25 -7.15
N VAL A 404 -47.03 -16.53 -7.12
CA VAL A 404 -46.33 -17.21 -8.23
C VAL A 404 -46.88 -18.61 -8.45
N GLY A 405 -47.29 -19.32 -7.39
CA GLY A 405 -47.91 -20.64 -7.48
C GLY A 405 -49.32 -20.63 -8.09
N GLU A 406 -50.10 -19.56 -7.91
CA GLU A 406 -51.35 -19.34 -8.64
C GLU A 406 -51.10 -18.94 -10.09
N PHE A 407 -50.18 -17.98 -10.33
CA PHE A 407 -49.80 -17.55 -11.68
C PHE A 407 -49.26 -18.72 -12.53
N ALA A 408 -48.45 -19.61 -11.95
CA ALA A 408 -47.89 -20.79 -12.62
C ALA A 408 -48.93 -21.89 -12.91
N LYS A 409 -50.12 -21.84 -12.31
CA LYS A 409 -51.25 -22.73 -12.69
C LYS A 409 -52.03 -22.20 -13.89
N GLU A 410 -52.04 -20.88 -14.07
CA GLU A 410 -52.72 -20.21 -15.19
C GLU A 410 -51.82 -20.00 -16.42
N THR A 411 -50.50 -19.98 -16.23
CA THR A 411 -49.51 -19.90 -17.30
C THR A 411 -48.67 -21.16 -17.39
N ASP A 412 -48.69 -21.82 -18.55
CA ASP A 412 -47.69 -22.85 -18.90
C ASP A 412 -46.35 -22.12 -19.11
N VAL A 413 -45.59 -21.90 -18.03
CA VAL A 413 -44.25 -21.31 -18.08
C VAL A 413 -43.24 -22.45 -18.12
N PRO A 414 -42.86 -22.94 -19.31
CA PRO A 414 -41.89 -24.01 -19.39
C PRO A 414 -40.55 -23.52 -18.79
N PHE A 415 -39.85 -24.44 -18.11
CA PHE A 415 -38.47 -24.30 -17.62
C PHE A 415 -38.23 -23.55 -16.28
N LEU A 416 -39.25 -22.99 -15.62
CA LEU A 416 -39.04 -22.27 -14.35
C LEU A 416 -38.45 -23.14 -13.22
N SER A 417 -39.05 -24.31 -13.01
CA SER A 417 -38.61 -25.27 -11.98
C SER A 417 -37.18 -25.74 -12.23
N GLN A 418 -36.76 -25.76 -13.50
CA GLN A 418 -35.39 -26.10 -13.90
C GLN A 418 -34.44 -24.94 -13.56
N ILE A 419 -34.81 -23.69 -13.84
CA ILE A 419 -34.01 -22.50 -13.48
C ILE A 419 -33.85 -22.39 -11.96
N ASP A 420 -34.92 -22.56 -11.18
CA ASP A 420 -34.84 -22.50 -9.70
C ASP A 420 -33.97 -23.62 -9.13
N SER A 421 -34.05 -24.82 -9.70
CA SER A 421 -33.20 -25.95 -9.32
C SER A 421 -31.73 -25.67 -9.61
N ILE A 422 -31.43 -25.06 -10.76
CA ILE A 422 -30.07 -24.64 -11.15
C ILE A 422 -29.57 -23.54 -10.22
N ASN A 423 -30.34 -22.50 -9.94
CA ASN A 423 -29.96 -21.42 -9.01
C ASN A 423 -29.68 -21.96 -7.59
N SER A 424 -30.52 -22.87 -7.08
CA SER A 424 -30.30 -23.56 -5.81
C SER A 424 -28.99 -24.35 -5.79
N LEU A 425 -28.69 -25.06 -6.89
CA LEU A 425 -27.45 -25.81 -7.03
C LEU A 425 -26.23 -24.89 -7.10
N ILE A 426 -26.28 -23.81 -7.89
CA ILE A 426 -25.25 -22.78 -7.96
C ILE A 426 -24.99 -22.21 -6.57
N ASN A 427 -26.03 -21.77 -5.85
CA ASN A 427 -25.90 -21.20 -4.51
C ASN A 427 -25.25 -22.17 -3.52
N ARG A 428 -25.56 -23.46 -3.60
CA ARG A 428 -24.93 -24.49 -2.78
C ARG A 428 -23.45 -24.67 -3.13
N LEU A 429 -23.14 -24.81 -4.43
CA LEU A 429 -21.76 -24.95 -4.90
C LEU A 429 -20.91 -23.73 -4.55
N VAL A 430 -21.48 -22.52 -4.63
CA VAL A 430 -20.82 -21.27 -4.22
C VAL A 430 -20.52 -21.27 -2.72
N LYS A 431 -21.49 -21.66 -1.88
CA LYS A 431 -21.29 -21.77 -0.42
C LYS A 431 -20.21 -22.80 -0.07
N ASP A 432 -20.25 -23.98 -0.70
CA ASP A 432 -19.26 -25.04 -0.47
C ASP A 432 -17.88 -24.61 -0.95
N ASN A 433 -17.79 -23.92 -2.08
CA ASN A 433 -16.55 -23.37 -2.61
C ASN A 433 -15.96 -22.30 -1.67
N GLU A 434 -16.79 -21.44 -1.06
CA GLU A 434 -16.29 -20.43 -0.12
C GLU A 434 -15.69 -21.06 1.14
N ILE A 435 -16.28 -22.14 1.65
CA ILE A 435 -15.71 -22.90 2.78
C ILE A 435 -14.32 -23.46 2.40
N VAL A 436 -14.18 -24.01 1.20
CA VAL A 436 -12.88 -24.50 0.71
C VAL A 436 -11.89 -23.35 0.50
N LYS A 437 -12.34 -22.22 -0.04
CA LYS A 437 -11.52 -21.01 -0.22
C LYS A 437 -10.98 -20.47 1.11
N GLU A 438 -11.76 -20.52 2.20
CA GLU A 438 -11.27 -20.15 3.54
C GLU A 438 -10.07 -21.02 3.96
N GLY A 439 -10.15 -22.34 3.75
CA GLY A 439 -9.01 -23.24 3.99
C GLY A 439 -7.78 -22.86 3.16
N LEU A 440 -7.97 -22.56 1.86
CA LEU A 440 -6.90 -22.10 0.97
C LEU A 440 -6.30 -20.74 1.41
N ARG A 441 -7.12 -19.81 1.90
CA ARG A 441 -6.68 -18.52 2.45
C ARG A 441 -5.77 -18.73 3.66
N ILE A 442 -6.09 -19.68 4.54
CA ILE A 442 -5.26 -20.01 5.71
C ILE A 442 -3.92 -20.63 5.30
N HIS A 443 -3.89 -21.57 4.35
CA HIS A 443 -2.65 -22.11 3.79
C HIS A 443 -1.75 -21.01 3.21
N ARG A 444 -2.34 -20.09 2.46
CA ARG A 444 -1.62 -18.93 1.92
C ARG A 444 -1.12 -18.00 3.01
N LYS A 445 -1.86 -17.86 4.12
CA LYS A 445 -1.43 -17.11 5.31
C LYS A 445 -0.25 -17.77 6.02
N ILE A 446 -0.20 -19.10 6.05
CA ILE A 446 0.96 -19.83 6.56
C ILE A 446 2.17 -19.57 5.65
N SER A 447 2.01 -19.72 4.34
CA SER A 447 3.09 -19.42 3.38
C SER A 447 3.57 -17.97 3.45
N GLU A 448 2.67 -17.01 3.69
CA GLU A 448 3.04 -15.61 3.98
C GLU A 448 3.96 -15.52 5.21
N LYS A 449 3.64 -16.23 6.30
CA LYS A 449 4.43 -16.23 7.54
C LYS A 449 5.77 -16.93 7.39
N GLU A 450 5.84 -18.02 6.62
CA GLU A 450 7.09 -18.69 6.30
C GLU A 450 8.05 -17.76 5.55
N LYS A 451 7.54 -17.01 4.56
CA LYS A 451 8.33 -15.99 3.85
C LYS A 451 8.72 -14.80 4.73
N GLU A 452 7.87 -14.43 5.70
CA GLU A 452 8.21 -13.42 6.70
C GLU A 452 9.40 -13.88 7.55
N ILE A 453 9.46 -15.16 7.93
CA ILE A 453 10.58 -15.76 8.66
C ILE A 453 11.86 -15.73 7.81
N GLU A 454 11.82 -16.17 6.55
CA GLU A 454 12.99 -16.14 5.64
C GLU A 454 13.58 -14.71 5.50
N GLY A 455 12.70 -13.70 5.39
CA GLY A 455 13.10 -12.29 5.35
C GLY A 455 13.71 -11.78 6.67
N LEU A 456 13.22 -12.26 7.80
CA LEU A 456 13.79 -11.93 9.11
C LEU A 456 15.14 -12.62 9.33
N GLU A 457 15.30 -13.88 8.89
CA GLU A 457 16.57 -14.63 8.98
C GLU A 457 17.68 -14.00 8.13
N THR A 458 17.33 -13.53 6.93
CA THR A 458 18.27 -12.76 6.09
C THR A 458 18.64 -11.43 6.74
N THR A 459 17.70 -10.76 7.40
CA THR A 459 17.98 -9.54 8.19
C THR A 459 18.90 -9.84 9.37
N VAL A 460 18.66 -10.93 10.13
CA VAL A 460 19.51 -11.38 11.24
C VAL A 460 20.94 -11.64 10.74
N THR A 461 21.09 -12.39 9.65
CA THR A 461 22.39 -12.68 9.05
C THR A 461 23.15 -11.42 8.64
N ARG A 462 22.43 -10.41 8.12
CA ARG A 462 23.01 -9.10 7.78
C ARG A 462 23.45 -8.33 9.02
N LEU A 463 22.57 -8.22 10.03
CA LEU A 463 22.88 -7.53 11.28
C LEU A 463 24.08 -8.17 12.00
N GLU A 464 24.20 -9.49 11.98
CA GLU A 464 25.37 -10.20 12.53
C GLU A 464 26.67 -9.88 11.78
N LYS A 465 26.61 -9.71 10.44
CA LYS A 465 27.77 -9.29 9.65
C LYS A 465 28.15 -7.84 9.98
N GLU A 466 27.17 -6.94 10.04
CA GLU A 466 27.38 -5.54 10.41
C GLU A 466 27.96 -5.41 11.82
N LEU A 467 27.50 -6.24 12.77
CA LEU A 467 28.04 -6.29 14.13
C LEU A 467 29.52 -6.74 14.18
N LYS A 468 29.97 -7.53 13.19
CA LYS A 468 31.35 -8.00 13.04
C LYS A 468 32.24 -7.02 12.29
N SER A 469 31.68 -6.22 11.38
CA SER A 469 32.40 -5.33 10.46
C SER A 469 32.33 -3.84 10.86
N LEU A 470 32.13 -3.52 12.15
CA LEU A 470 31.93 -2.14 12.62
C LEU A 470 33.18 -1.26 12.46
N GLN A 471 33.30 -0.75 11.24
CA GLN A 471 33.82 0.54 10.78
C GLN A 471 33.59 0.52 9.27
N ILE A 472 32.65 1.33 8.75
CA ILE A 472 32.72 1.68 7.34
C ILE A 472 34.07 2.38 7.21
N SER A 473 34.99 1.83 6.41
CA SER A 473 36.28 2.47 6.23
C SER A 473 36.03 3.84 5.58
N ASP A 474 36.74 4.87 6.02
CA ASP A 474 36.69 6.19 5.35
C ASP A 474 37.00 6.05 3.84
N GLU A 475 37.77 5.02 3.46
CA GLU A 475 38.03 4.65 2.07
C GLU A 475 36.76 4.28 1.29
N ASP A 476 35.83 3.51 1.86
CA ASP A 476 34.59 3.12 1.17
C ASP A 476 33.63 4.29 1.02
N ARG A 477 33.57 5.18 2.03
CA ARG A 477 32.84 6.44 1.90
C ARG A 477 33.41 7.29 0.77
N ASN A 478 34.74 7.41 0.68
CA ASN A 478 35.39 8.19 -0.37
C ASN A 478 35.08 7.63 -1.76
N LYS A 479 35.17 6.31 -1.97
CA LYS A 479 34.82 5.66 -3.25
C LYS A 479 33.39 5.97 -3.70
N ILE A 480 32.43 5.98 -2.77
CA ILE A 480 31.03 6.30 -3.08
C ILE A 480 30.91 7.75 -3.58
N PHE A 481 31.55 8.71 -2.90
CA PHE A 481 31.50 10.11 -3.31
C PHE A 481 32.24 10.37 -4.61
N ASP A 482 33.41 9.75 -4.80
CA ASP A 482 34.17 9.91 -6.04
C ASP A 482 33.35 9.38 -7.23
N PHE A 483 32.69 8.21 -7.09
CA PHE A 483 31.77 7.69 -8.10
C PHE A 483 30.58 8.63 -8.37
N LEU A 484 29.98 9.17 -7.30
CA LEU A 484 28.84 10.08 -7.43
C LEU A 484 29.23 11.39 -8.12
N ASP A 485 30.41 11.93 -7.79
CA ASP A 485 30.95 13.15 -8.39
C ASP A 485 31.23 12.93 -9.89
N ASP A 486 31.86 11.81 -10.25
CA ASP A 486 32.17 11.45 -11.64
C ASP A 486 30.88 11.32 -12.49
N GLU A 487 29.88 10.59 -12.00
CA GLU A 487 28.62 10.42 -12.73
C GLU A 487 27.81 11.73 -12.79
N TYR A 488 27.79 12.51 -11.71
CA TYR A 488 27.11 13.80 -11.69
C TYR A 488 27.75 14.77 -12.70
N LYS A 489 29.08 14.87 -12.72
CA LYS A 489 29.81 15.68 -13.71
C LYS A 489 29.57 15.18 -15.12
N GLY A 490 29.68 13.87 -15.35
CA GLY A 490 29.46 13.27 -16.67
C GLY A 490 28.06 13.56 -17.22
N PHE A 491 27.02 13.54 -16.38
CA PHE A 491 25.68 13.97 -16.80
C PHE A 491 25.59 15.47 -17.07
N MET A 492 26.20 16.32 -16.24
CA MET A 492 26.22 17.78 -16.46
C MET A 492 26.94 18.17 -17.76
N GLU A 493 28.07 17.53 -18.08
CA GLU A 493 28.83 17.74 -19.33
C GLU A 493 28.00 17.39 -20.56
N ARG A 494 27.28 16.26 -20.51
CA ARG A 494 26.36 15.84 -21.59
C ARG A 494 25.24 16.85 -21.80
N LEU A 495 24.83 17.53 -20.73
CA LEU A 495 23.84 18.60 -20.77
C LEU A 495 24.45 19.97 -21.10
N LYS A 496 25.69 19.99 -21.63
CA LYS A 496 26.44 21.16 -22.11
C LYS A 496 26.85 22.16 -21.02
N TYR A 497 27.02 21.70 -19.79
CA TYR A 497 27.58 22.52 -18.71
C TYR A 497 29.06 22.18 -18.47
N GLU A 498 29.88 23.21 -18.24
CA GLU A 498 31.30 23.05 -17.92
C GLU A 498 31.47 22.60 -16.46
N THR A 499 32.30 21.59 -16.24
CA THR A 499 32.45 20.91 -14.94
C THR A 499 33.85 21.07 -14.34
N ASP A 500 34.73 21.86 -14.98
CA ASP A 500 36.11 22.13 -14.55
C ASP A 500 36.18 22.95 -13.25
N GLY A 501 35.08 23.62 -12.88
CA GLY A 501 34.94 24.35 -11.63
C GLY A 501 34.54 23.48 -10.43
N ASP A 502 34.08 24.15 -9.37
CA ASP A 502 33.61 23.53 -8.12
C ASP A 502 32.23 22.84 -8.30
N THR A 503 32.21 21.74 -9.04
CA THR A 503 31.01 20.94 -9.35
C THR A 503 31.15 19.54 -8.75
N PHE A 504 30.37 19.23 -7.72
CA PHE A 504 30.47 17.99 -6.95
C PHE A 504 29.22 17.76 -6.07
N ILE A 505 29.11 16.60 -5.43
CA ILE A 505 28.13 16.27 -4.42
C ILE A 505 28.78 16.42 -3.04
N HIS A 506 28.30 17.38 -2.25
CA HIS A 506 28.96 17.78 -1.02
C HIS A 506 28.93 16.66 0.04
N ARG A 507 30.10 16.30 0.60
CA ARG A 507 30.28 15.14 1.49
C ARG A 507 29.51 15.17 2.82
N GLU A 508 29.25 16.36 3.36
CA GLU A 508 28.44 16.55 4.58
C GLU A 508 26.99 16.99 4.34
N GLN A 509 26.75 17.88 3.36
CA GLN A 509 25.40 18.37 3.07
C GLN A 509 24.60 17.38 2.21
N TYR A 510 25.28 16.47 1.50
CA TYR A 510 24.72 15.48 0.58
C TYR A 510 23.89 16.07 -0.56
N ILE A 511 24.22 17.29 -0.99
CA ILE A 511 23.50 18.00 -2.07
C ILE A 511 24.47 18.36 -3.19
N PRO A 512 23.99 18.49 -4.44
CA PRO A 512 24.84 18.84 -5.57
C PRO A 512 25.19 20.33 -5.57
N PHE A 513 26.42 20.60 -5.99
CA PHE A 513 27.01 21.92 -6.22
C PHE A 513 27.37 22.06 -7.69
N TYR A 514 27.33 23.29 -8.19
CA TYR A 514 27.79 23.67 -9.52
C TYR A 514 28.43 25.04 -9.41
N GLU A 515 29.66 25.19 -9.90
CA GLU A 515 30.47 26.42 -9.81
C GLU A 515 30.49 27.00 -8.37
N GLY A 516 30.67 26.14 -7.36
CA GLY A 516 30.80 26.54 -5.95
C GLY A 516 29.48 26.88 -5.27
N SER A 517 28.36 26.89 -5.99
CA SER A 517 27.03 27.20 -5.46
C SER A 517 26.16 25.93 -5.36
N ASN A 518 25.46 25.77 -4.24
CA ASN A 518 24.55 24.64 -4.05
C ASN A 518 23.26 24.77 -4.87
N VAL A 519 22.59 23.65 -5.12
CA VAL A 519 21.32 23.57 -5.87
C VAL A 519 20.17 24.44 -5.34
N TYR A 520 20.22 24.96 -4.11
CA TYR A 520 19.17 25.85 -3.59
C TYR A 520 19.52 27.34 -3.73
N ALA A 521 20.77 27.65 -4.06
CA ALA A 521 21.26 29.02 -4.23
C ALA A 521 20.98 29.58 -5.64
N HIS A 522 21.02 28.71 -6.65
CA HIS A 522 20.80 29.10 -8.05
C HIS A 522 19.36 29.57 -8.33
N ASP A 523 19.23 30.57 -9.21
CA ASP A 523 17.93 31.13 -9.62
C ASP A 523 17.45 30.65 -11.00
N SER A 524 18.36 30.14 -11.84
CA SER A 524 18.03 29.64 -13.19
C SER A 524 17.31 28.30 -13.14
N GLY A 525 16.04 28.26 -13.54
CA GLY A 525 15.22 27.04 -13.54
C GLY A 525 15.76 25.91 -14.42
N GLY A 526 16.28 26.25 -15.61
CA GLY A 526 16.87 25.26 -16.52
C GLY A 526 18.16 24.63 -15.99
N LEU A 527 19.05 25.44 -15.38
CA LEU A 527 20.24 24.92 -14.69
C LEU A 527 19.84 24.04 -13.51
N LEU A 528 18.88 24.48 -12.70
CA LEU A 528 18.36 23.70 -11.57
C LEU A 528 17.81 22.34 -12.03
N GLU A 529 17.06 22.31 -13.13
CA GLU A 529 16.50 21.09 -13.72
C GLU A 529 17.63 20.11 -14.13
N CYS A 530 18.70 20.62 -14.76
CA CYS A 530 19.88 19.83 -15.13
C CYS A 530 20.63 19.31 -13.89
N MET A 531 20.94 20.16 -12.91
CA MET A 531 21.60 19.75 -11.66
C MET A 531 20.81 18.65 -10.94
N GLN A 532 19.49 18.80 -10.87
CA GLN A 532 18.62 17.87 -10.14
C GLN A 532 18.49 16.53 -10.86
N LEU A 533 18.32 16.53 -12.19
CA LEU A 533 18.27 15.28 -12.97
C LEU A 533 19.62 14.56 -12.96
N SER A 534 20.74 15.27 -13.13
CA SER A 534 22.08 14.69 -13.04
C SER A 534 22.33 14.07 -11.67
N TYR A 535 21.91 14.74 -10.59
CA TYR A 535 22.05 14.24 -9.23
C TYR A 535 21.21 12.98 -8.96
N LEU A 536 19.94 12.98 -9.36
CA LEU A 536 19.07 11.80 -9.24
C LEU A 536 19.58 10.64 -10.12
N GLY A 537 20.09 10.96 -11.31
CA GLY A 537 20.71 10.00 -12.23
C GLY A 537 21.95 9.35 -11.64
N ALA A 538 22.86 10.13 -11.04
CA ALA A 538 24.06 9.63 -10.37
C ALA A 538 23.72 8.69 -9.20
N ILE A 539 22.75 9.09 -8.36
CA ILE A 539 22.27 8.23 -7.26
C ILE A 539 21.70 6.92 -7.82
N LEU A 540 20.84 6.98 -8.85
CA LEU A 540 20.24 5.78 -9.42
C LEU A 540 21.32 4.86 -10.04
N LYS A 541 22.26 5.41 -10.81
CA LYS A 541 23.33 4.65 -11.46
C LYS A 541 24.26 3.98 -10.45
N SER A 542 24.53 4.64 -9.33
CA SER A 542 25.34 4.08 -8.23
C SER A 542 24.74 2.80 -7.63
N LYS A 543 23.42 2.58 -7.74
CA LYS A 543 22.79 1.32 -7.33
C LYS A 543 23.30 0.14 -8.16
N THR A 544 23.50 0.31 -9.47
CA THR A 544 24.01 -0.76 -10.34
C THR A 544 25.42 -1.20 -9.94
N GLN A 545 26.24 -0.27 -9.43
CA GLN A 545 27.58 -0.55 -8.91
C GLN A 545 27.60 -1.09 -7.47
N GLY A 546 26.45 -1.11 -6.79
CA GLY A 546 26.34 -1.61 -5.41
C GLY A 546 26.54 -0.56 -4.31
N TYR A 547 26.71 0.71 -4.67
CA TYR A 547 26.92 1.78 -3.71
C TYR A 547 25.63 2.28 -3.05
N ALA A 548 24.48 2.18 -3.73
CA ALA A 548 23.19 2.62 -3.20
C ALA A 548 22.22 1.44 -2.95
N PRO A 549 22.54 0.50 -2.03
CA PRO A 549 21.70 -0.66 -1.78
C PRO A 549 20.31 -0.28 -1.29
N GLY A 550 20.16 0.82 -0.55
CA GLY A 550 18.89 1.30 -0.02
C GLY A 550 18.03 2.10 -1.00
N HIS A 551 18.51 2.37 -2.22
CA HIS A 551 17.67 2.98 -3.24
C HIS A 551 16.66 1.95 -3.80
N PRO A 552 15.35 2.23 -3.92
CA PRO A 552 14.37 1.25 -4.41
C PRO A 552 14.58 0.77 -5.86
N GLY A 553 15.33 1.52 -6.67
CA GLY A 553 15.72 1.13 -8.03
C GLY A 553 14.75 1.53 -9.14
N PHE A 554 13.97 2.59 -8.90
CA PHE A 554 13.14 3.23 -9.93
C PHE A 554 13.08 4.75 -9.75
N LEU A 555 12.59 5.46 -10.76
CA LEU A 555 12.30 6.90 -10.73
C LEU A 555 10.91 7.20 -11.29
N LEU A 556 10.22 8.13 -10.64
CA LEU A 556 8.94 8.70 -11.06
C LEU A 556 9.14 10.19 -11.32
N LEU A 557 8.96 10.62 -12.57
CA LEU A 557 9.18 12.01 -12.97
C LEU A 557 7.89 12.60 -13.55
N ASP A 558 7.39 13.66 -12.93
CA ASP A 558 6.20 14.39 -13.37
C ASP A 558 6.63 15.64 -14.15
N SER A 559 6.82 15.49 -15.46
CA SER A 559 7.36 16.48 -16.41
C SER A 559 8.86 16.77 -16.28
N ILE A 560 9.53 16.90 -17.43
CA ILE A 560 10.94 17.35 -17.55
C ILE A 560 11.11 18.49 -18.59
N SER A 561 10.00 19.03 -19.09
CA SER A 561 9.96 20.06 -20.14
C SER A 561 9.79 21.49 -19.64
N LYS A 562 9.63 21.68 -18.33
CA LYS A 562 9.10 22.93 -17.77
C LYS A 562 10.04 24.12 -18.01
N TYR A 563 11.35 23.91 -17.85
CA TYR A 563 12.34 24.98 -18.00
C TYR A 563 13.32 24.77 -19.16
N VAL A 564 13.32 23.62 -19.84
CA VAL A 564 14.20 23.32 -20.98
C VAL A 564 13.50 23.45 -22.36
N GLY A 565 12.17 23.68 -22.35
CA GLY A 565 11.38 23.95 -23.56
C GLY A 565 11.09 22.69 -24.39
N THR A 566 10.01 22.73 -25.17
CA THR A 566 9.63 21.62 -26.08
C THR A 566 9.53 22.14 -27.51
N LEU A 567 9.91 21.29 -28.47
CA LEU A 567 9.64 21.56 -29.89
C LEU A 567 8.11 21.52 -30.10
N LYS A 568 7.52 22.61 -30.61
CA LYS A 568 6.12 22.60 -31.06
C LYS A 568 6.03 21.68 -32.29
N LYS A 569 5.03 20.78 -32.30
CA LYS A 569 4.75 19.85 -33.43
C LYS A 569 4.43 20.57 -34.77
N ASP A 570 4.18 21.88 -34.74
CA ASP A 570 3.73 22.64 -35.92
C ASP A 570 4.87 23.25 -36.76
N GLU A 571 6.09 23.40 -36.23
CA GLU A 571 7.17 24.11 -36.94
C GLU A 571 7.87 23.29 -38.05
N GLN A 572 7.62 21.98 -38.12
CA GLN A 572 8.18 21.15 -39.20
C GLN A 572 7.33 21.14 -40.48
N ASN A 573 6.06 21.56 -40.41
CA ASN A 573 5.19 21.61 -41.60
C ASN A 573 5.25 22.94 -42.38
N GLU A 574 5.75 24.02 -41.79
CA GLU A 574 5.82 25.33 -42.46
C GLU A 574 7.09 25.57 -43.28
N LYS A 575 8.13 24.73 -43.16
CA LYS A 575 9.36 24.89 -43.97
C LYS A 575 9.26 24.33 -45.40
N LYS A 576 8.06 23.96 -45.86
CA LYS A 576 7.81 23.57 -47.25
C LYS A 576 6.62 24.32 -47.85
N GLN A 577 6.68 25.66 -47.89
CA GLN A 577 6.16 26.42 -49.04
C GLN A 577 6.64 27.88 -49.03
N GLY A 578 7.37 28.21 -50.10
CA GLY A 578 7.66 29.48 -50.75
C GLY A 578 7.30 30.83 -50.10
N ASP A 579 8.32 31.69 -50.09
CA ASP A 579 8.33 33.08 -50.57
C ASP A 579 7.06 33.94 -50.45
N GLY A 580 7.18 35.01 -49.66
CA GLY A 580 6.56 36.29 -50.01
C GLY A 580 5.88 37.05 -48.87
N LYS A 581 6.60 38.08 -48.40
CA LYS A 581 6.10 39.31 -47.78
C LYS A 581 5.38 39.18 -46.42
N SER A 582 6.16 39.58 -45.43
CA SER A 582 5.78 40.20 -44.16
C SER A 582 4.47 40.98 -44.21
N GLN A 583 3.50 40.55 -43.42
CA GLN A 583 2.58 41.44 -42.73
C GLN A 583 2.48 41.00 -41.27
N GLU A 584 2.94 41.91 -40.41
CA GLU A 584 2.75 41.93 -38.98
C GLU A 584 1.25 41.77 -38.66
N LEU A 585 0.89 40.65 -38.06
CA LEU A 585 -0.33 40.51 -37.29
C LEU A 585 0.09 39.94 -35.94
N GLU A 586 0.22 40.85 -34.99
CA GLU A 586 0.34 40.60 -33.56
C GLU A 586 -0.80 39.69 -33.09
N GLN A 587 -0.60 38.37 -33.15
CA GLN A 587 -1.35 37.45 -32.31
C GLN A 587 -0.60 37.31 -31.00
N LYS A 588 -1.03 38.14 -30.03
CA LYS A 588 -0.66 38.04 -28.61
C LYS A 588 -0.70 36.59 -28.17
N SER A 589 0.48 36.03 -27.93
CA SER A 589 0.71 34.70 -27.41
C SER A 589 0.00 34.55 -26.06
N VAL A 590 -0.93 33.61 -26.00
CA VAL A 590 -1.48 33.07 -24.75
C VAL A 590 -0.41 32.15 -24.13
N GLU A 591 0.72 32.72 -23.69
CA GLU A 591 1.77 32.02 -22.94
C GLU A 591 1.83 32.47 -21.46
N GLU A 592 0.90 33.32 -21.02
CA GLU A 592 0.77 33.77 -19.63
C GLU A 592 -0.15 32.85 -18.78
N GLN A 593 0.21 31.58 -18.58
CA GLN A 593 -0.44 30.78 -17.51
C GLN A 593 0.50 29.85 -16.71
N ASP A 594 1.75 29.64 -17.14
CA ASP A 594 2.71 28.83 -16.35
C ASP A 594 3.56 29.69 -15.38
N GLY A 595 3.39 31.02 -15.34
CA GLY A 595 3.94 31.91 -14.30
C GLY A 595 5.47 32.05 -14.25
N ILE A 596 6.20 31.58 -15.27
CA ILE A 596 7.67 31.59 -15.34
C ILE A 596 8.12 32.70 -16.29
N ALA A 597 9.05 33.55 -15.86
CA ALA A 597 9.60 34.62 -16.70
C ALA A 597 10.43 34.03 -17.85
N GLU A 598 10.39 34.63 -19.05
CA GLU A 598 11.08 34.13 -20.25
C GLU A 598 12.59 33.92 -20.06
N LYS A 599 13.22 34.77 -19.23
CA LYS A 599 14.63 34.70 -18.84
C LYS A 599 15.04 33.43 -18.09
N ASP A 600 14.09 32.70 -17.51
CA ASP A 600 14.35 31.52 -16.68
C ASP A 600 14.17 30.20 -17.47
N LYS A 601 13.79 30.28 -18.76
CA LYS A 601 13.64 29.13 -19.66
C LYS A 601 14.85 29.00 -20.59
N ILE A 602 15.51 27.85 -20.57
CA ILE A 602 16.41 27.42 -21.63
C ILE A 602 15.51 26.87 -22.74
N LYS A 603 15.69 27.30 -23.99
CA LYS A 603 15.01 26.69 -25.15
C LYS A 603 16.08 25.95 -25.95
N ASP A 604 16.59 24.84 -25.41
CA ASP A 604 17.59 23.99 -26.08
C ASP A 604 17.02 22.59 -26.31
N PRO A 605 16.49 22.32 -27.52
CA PRO A 605 15.97 21.00 -27.89
C PRO A 605 16.98 19.87 -27.73
N GLU A 606 18.28 20.14 -27.87
CA GLU A 606 19.31 19.10 -27.75
C GLU A 606 19.48 18.68 -26.28
N VAL A 607 19.43 19.62 -25.34
CA VAL A 607 19.44 19.33 -23.89
C VAL A 607 18.18 18.55 -23.51
N TYR A 608 17.01 18.96 -24.02
CA TYR A 608 15.77 18.24 -23.78
C TYR A 608 15.84 16.80 -24.31
N GLU A 609 16.38 16.58 -25.51
CA GLU A 609 16.59 15.25 -26.04
C GLU A 609 17.62 14.43 -25.26
N GLU A 610 18.65 15.08 -24.73
CA GLU A 610 19.68 14.41 -23.93
C GLU A 610 19.12 13.88 -22.60
N PHE A 611 18.16 14.58 -21.97
CA PHE A 611 17.43 14.02 -20.83
C PHE A 611 16.84 12.65 -21.14
N TYR A 612 16.17 12.50 -22.29
CA TYR A 612 15.61 11.20 -22.67
C TYR A 612 16.68 10.15 -22.87
N LYS A 613 17.82 10.49 -23.49
CA LYS A 613 18.93 9.53 -23.65
C LYS A 613 19.47 9.06 -22.30
N ILE A 614 19.66 9.98 -21.35
CA ILE A 614 20.08 9.67 -19.97
C ILE A 614 19.04 8.75 -19.30
N LEU A 615 17.74 9.08 -19.38
CA LEU A 615 16.69 8.26 -18.78
C LEU A 615 16.63 6.87 -19.43
N ILE A 616 16.77 6.77 -20.76
CA ILE A 616 16.78 5.48 -21.47
C ILE A 616 18.00 4.65 -21.03
N GLU A 617 19.19 5.24 -20.95
CA GLU A 617 20.39 4.58 -20.43
C GLU A 617 20.15 4.03 -19.02
N LEU A 618 19.65 4.86 -18.10
CA LEU A 618 19.36 4.46 -16.73
C LEU A 618 18.28 3.38 -16.66
N SER A 619 17.30 3.40 -17.58
CA SER A 619 16.19 2.45 -17.64
C SER A 619 16.59 1.03 -18.05
N THR A 620 17.83 0.82 -18.52
CA THR A 620 18.36 -0.51 -18.82
C THR A 620 18.43 -1.39 -17.57
N ASN A 621 18.76 -0.80 -16.42
CA ASN A 621 18.93 -1.50 -15.15
C ASN A 621 17.88 -1.12 -14.09
N HIS A 622 17.07 -0.08 -14.37
CA HIS A 622 16.12 0.50 -13.42
C HIS A 622 14.78 0.79 -14.09
N GLN A 623 13.72 0.95 -13.29
CA GLN A 623 12.43 1.32 -13.85
C GLN A 623 12.28 2.84 -13.85
N ILE A 624 11.83 3.43 -14.95
CA ILE A 624 11.55 4.87 -15.02
C ILE A 624 10.15 5.07 -15.59
N ILE A 625 9.33 5.84 -14.88
CA ILE A 625 8.00 6.24 -15.33
C ILE A 625 8.01 7.77 -15.45
N LEU A 626 7.91 8.25 -16.68
CA LEU A 626 7.88 9.66 -17.02
C LEU A 626 6.47 10.07 -17.46
N VAL A 627 5.92 11.09 -16.82
CA VAL A 627 4.75 11.81 -17.33
C VAL A 627 5.22 13.02 -18.10
N GLU A 628 4.80 13.19 -19.35
CA GLU A 628 5.18 14.34 -20.18
C GLU A 628 4.07 14.73 -21.15
N ASN A 629 3.95 16.00 -21.53
CA ASN A 629 2.92 16.40 -22.50
C ASN A 629 3.38 16.17 -23.95
N THR A 630 4.64 16.50 -24.24
CA THR A 630 5.20 16.58 -25.60
C THR A 630 6.57 15.89 -25.68
N PRO A 631 6.62 14.55 -25.51
CA PRO A 631 7.85 13.80 -25.72
C PRO A 631 8.36 13.96 -27.16
N PRO A 632 9.69 13.98 -27.40
CA PRO A 632 10.25 14.03 -28.75
C PRO A 632 9.81 12.83 -29.59
N GLU A 633 9.49 13.03 -30.87
CA GLU A 633 8.86 12.01 -31.73
C GLU A 633 9.62 10.68 -31.77
N LYS A 634 10.95 10.74 -31.79
CA LYS A 634 11.84 9.56 -31.79
C LYS A 634 11.65 8.66 -30.57
N PHE A 635 11.23 9.21 -29.44
CA PHE A 635 11.01 8.47 -28.19
C PHE A 635 9.54 8.18 -27.95
N ASP A 636 8.65 9.06 -28.42
CA ASP A 636 7.20 8.93 -28.27
C ASP A 636 6.70 7.58 -28.81
N PHE A 637 7.05 7.24 -30.05
CA PHE A 637 6.59 5.98 -30.67
C PHE A 637 7.11 4.71 -29.95
N LEU A 638 8.28 4.77 -29.31
CA LEU A 638 8.94 3.60 -28.73
C LEU A 638 8.55 3.35 -27.26
N TYR A 639 8.32 4.43 -26.50
CA TYR A 639 8.21 4.34 -25.04
C TYR A 639 6.88 4.88 -24.49
N THR A 640 6.10 5.62 -25.29
CA THR A 640 4.76 6.06 -24.87
C THR A 640 3.80 4.89 -24.88
N LYS A 641 3.34 4.54 -23.68
CA LYS A 641 2.41 3.42 -23.48
C LYS A 641 0.96 3.86 -23.34
N TYR A 642 0.76 5.07 -22.83
CA TYR A 642 -0.56 5.65 -22.61
C TYR A 642 -0.57 7.10 -23.04
N THR A 643 -1.64 7.50 -23.73
CA THR A 643 -1.92 8.89 -24.11
C THR A 643 -3.31 9.27 -23.60
N PHE A 644 -3.38 10.28 -22.73
CA PHE A 644 -4.65 10.74 -22.15
C PHE A 644 -5.09 12.08 -22.72
N TYR A 645 -6.35 12.17 -23.08
CA TYR A 645 -6.96 13.37 -23.64
C TYR A 645 -7.89 14.02 -22.62
N LYS A 646 -8.18 15.31 -22.80
CA LYS A 646 -9.15 16.00 -21.95
C LYS A 646 -10.57 15.44 -22.21
N GLY A 647 -11.40 15.44 -21.17
CA GLY A 647 -12.78 14.94 -21.24
C GLY A 647 -12.85 13.44 -20.95
N GLU A 648 -13.63 12.71 -21.73
CA GLU A 648 -14.00 11.31 -21.46
C GLU A 648 -12.88 10.28 -21.70
N ARG A 649 -11.75 10.72 -22.28
CA ARG A 649 -10.58 9.87 -22.62
C ARG A 649 -9.36 10.12 -21.71
N GLY A 650 -9.62 10.41 -20.43
CA GLY A 650 -8.62 10.63 -19.39
C GLY A 650 -8.17 9.33 -18.70
N LEU A 651 -7.72 9.41 -17.45
CA LEU A 651 -7.46 8.23 -16.60
C LEU A 651 -8.75 7.44 -16.28
N ILE A 652 -9.89 8.11 -16.21
CA ILE A 652 -11.20 7.48 -16.11
C ILE A 652 -11.84 7.58 -17.49
N ASP A 653 -12.09 6.44 -18.11
CA ASP A 653 -12.53 6.30 -19.50
C ASP A 653 -13.46 5.08 -19.59
N ASP A 654 -14.72 5.32 -19.97
CA ASP A 654 -15.74 4.27 -20.05
C ASP A 654 -15.45 3.24 -21.13
N GLU A 655 -14.80 3.63 -22.23
CA GLU A 655 -14.38 2.69 -23.28
C GLU A 655 -13.27 1.73 -22.78
N LYS A 656 -12.65 2.06 -21.63
CA LYS A 656 -11.58 1.27 -20.99
C LYS A 656 -12.02 0.61 -19.69
N ASN A 657 -13.33 0.61 -19.40
CA ASN A 657 -13.86 -0.12 -18.26
C ASN A 657 -13.69 -1.64 -18.48
N GLU A 658 -13.12 -2.32 -17.50
CA GLU A 658 -12.85 -3.76 -17.53
C GLU A 658 -13.99 -4.61 -16.97
N PHE A 659 -15.09 -3.99 -16.49
CA PHE A 659 -16.35 -4.69 -16.24
C PHE A 659 -17.16 -4.74 -17.53
N ASN A 660 -17.55 -5.94 -17.96
CA ASN A 660 -18.44 -6.13 -19.11
C ASN A 660 -19.89 -6.18 -18.63
N GLU A 661 -20.84 -5.75 -19.47
CA GLU A 661 -22.31 -5.82 -19.22
C GLU A 661 -22.83 -7.22 -18.82
N VAL A 662 -22.01 -8.27 -18.98
CA VAL A 662 -22.35 -9.66 -18.63
C VAL A 662 -22.27 -9.94 -17.12
N ASP A 663 -21.54 -9.13 -16.35
CA ASP A 663 -21.37 -9.34 -14.91
C ASP A 663 -22.56 -8.81 -14.07
N GLU A 664 -23.51 -8.08 -14.69
CA GLU A 664 -24.71 -7.56 -14.01
C GLU A 664 -25.90 -8.56 -14.00
N GLU A 665 -25.81 -9.69 -14.71
CA GLU A 665 -26.88 -10.71 -14.79
C GLU A 665 -26.61 -12.00 -13.99
N VAL A 666 -25.60 -12.02 -13.11
CA VAL A 666 -25.29 -13.20 -12.26
C VAL A 666 -26.02 -13.18 -10.94
#